data_AF-A0A4U1G3E5-F1
#
_entry.id   AF-A0A4U1G3E5-F1
#
_cell.length_a   1.000
_cell.length_b   1.000
_cell.length_c   1.000
_cell.angle_alpha   90.00
_cell.angle_beta   90.00
_cell.angle_gamma   90.00
#
_symmetry.space_group_name_H-M   'P 1'
#
loop_
_entity.id
_entity.type
_entity.pdbx_description
1 polymer ?
#
loop_
_entity_poly.entity_id
_entity_poly.type
_entity_poly.pdbx_seq_one_letter_code
_entity_poly.pdbx_strand_id
1 'polypeptide(L)'
;MTINYKCFGIFIFFWVGIHQISFAQRKPLQLWYSKPAMVWEETLPVGNGRLGMTPDGGVFSEKIVLNDITLWSGAPQDANNYNAYKALPEIRRLIAEGKNDEAQALVNQSFVCTGNGSGSVPFGCFQMLGELNLDFNYKAGVKEYTNYNRYLALGDALIHSKYRIDGVNYTREYFSSFDDDVNVIRITSDVPGRLNFSIALSRPEKADIRVVGNELQMYGTLDSGTPDRGMSYLSAVRAVLKGGKQTAKDNRLVIENATEVIIYVSAGTSYKNKDFSASVAAMMAKAVKQGYLKQKEAHVANFQRLYNRVYLELGGTDLSHVPVNERLKNFCLHPEADNGLPVLFYQYGRYLAISSTRKGLLPPNLQGLWANQIQTPWNGDYHLDVNVQMNHWPMEVSNLSELNLPLADLVEGMVAPGQRTAKAYYDAPGWVAHVITNIWGFTEPGESASWGATKVGSGWLCSNLWDHYAFTEDHGYLRKIYPVLKQAALFYSSMLIKDVKSGYLVTSPSSSPENTFYLPNGKTASICAGPTIDNQIIRELFSNVITASSILKMDQDFATELEQKLSHVPPAGIIGKDGRLLEWMEDYKETDAQHRHISHLYGLFPAALITADGTPELAEACRRTLDVRGDDGPSWSIAYKLLFWARLHDGERSYKLFKELLKPTLRTDINYGAGGGVYPNLLSAGPPFQIDGNFGGAAGIAEMLIQSHTGKIELLPALPDAWKASGTVKGLKARGNYTVDFSWKDGKVTTYKVRSVKNKKVKVLVNGITREEKVSLN
;
A
#
# COMPACT_ATOMS: atom_id res chain seq x y z
N MET A 1 -26.89 -55.47 -34.76
CA MET A 1 -26.48 -55.31 -33.35
C MET A 1 -25.07 -54.72 -33.38
N THR A 2 -25.00 -53.40 -33.37
CA THR A 2 -23.82 -52.63 -33.80
C THR A 2 -23.08 -52.15 -32.55
N ILE A 3 -21.87 -52.67 -32.32
CA ILE A 3 -21.04 -52.33 -31.15
C ILE A 3 -20.19 -51.11 -31.51
N ASN A 4 -20.42 -50.01 -30.80
CA ASN A 4 -19.69 -48.75 -30.89
C ASN A 4 -18.47 -48.79 -29.96
N TYR A 5 -17.25 -48.70 -30.51
CA TYR A 5 -16.03 -48.47 -29.74
C TYR A 5 -15.85 -46.97 -29.51
N LYS A 6 -15.92 -46.51 -28.26
CA LYS A 6 -15.53 -45.16 -27.85
C LYS A 6 -14.00 -45.10 -27.67
N CYS A 7 -13.33 -44.27 -28.48
CA CYS A 7 -11.93 -43.88 -28.27
C CYS A 7 -11.80 -43.00 -27.02
N PHE A 8 -11.00 -43.44 -26.05
CA PHE A 8 -10.52 -42.60 -24.95
C PHE A 8 -9.30 -41.80 -25.44
N GLY A 9 -9.45 -40.48 -25.56
CA GLY A 9 -8.33 -39.56 -25.78
C GLY A 9 -7.62 -39.27 -24.47
N ILE A 10 -6.35 -39.67 -24.36
CA ILE A 10 -5.46 -39.32 -23.24
C ILE A 10 -4.98 -37.88 -23.48
N PHE A 11 -5.49 -36.93 -22.70
CA PHE A 11 -4.92 -35.58 -22.61
C PHE A 11 -3.67 -35.63 -21.72
N ILE A 12 -2.49 -35.63 -22.33
CA ILE A 12 -1.21 -35.42 -21.65
C ILE A 12 -1.09 -33.92 -21.34
N PHE A 13 -1.30 -33.55 -20.09
CA PHE A 13 -0.93 -32.22 -19.59
C PHE A 13 0.60 -32.14 -19.53
N PHE A 14 1.21 -31.41 -20.46
CA PHE A 14 2.58 -30.94 -20.31
C PHE A 14 2.62 -29.92 -19.17
N TRP A 15 3.09 -30.35 -18.00
CA TRP A 15 3.56 -29.46 -16.94
C TRP A 15 4.82 -28.76 -17.44
N VAL A 16 4.68 -27.56 -18.02
CA VAL A 16 5.81 -26.65 -18.19
C VAL A 16 6.15 -26.14 -16.79
N GLY A 17 7.16 -26.73 -16.15
CA GLY A 17 7.68 -26.24 -14.89
C GLY A 17 8.25 -24.84 -15.08
N ILE A 18 7.50 -23.82 -14.68
CA ILE A 18 8.04 -22.46 -14.56
C ILE A 18 9.08 -22.51 -13.44
N HIS A 19 10.36 -22.57 -13.80
CA HIS A 19 11.45 -22.40 -12.84
C HIS A 19 11.39 -20.96 -12.29
N GLN A 20 10.81 -20.78 -11.10
CA GLN A 20 10.93 -19.53 -10.37
C GLN A 20 12.39 -19.35 -9.96
N ILE A 21 13.03 -18.33 -10.52
CA ILE A 21 14.42 -17.99 -10.18
C ILE A 21 14.42 -17.30 -8.81
N SER A 22 15.20 -17.86 -7.87
CA SER A 22 15.42 -17.31 -6.53
C SER A 22 16.77 -16.59 -6.46
N PHE A 23 16.77 -15.39 -5.89
CA PHE A 23 17.93 -14.50 -5.74
C PHE A 23 18.11 -14.05 -4.29
N ALA A 24 17.96 -14.96 -3.33
CA ALA A 24 18.12 -14.66 -1.90
C ALA A 24 19.28 -13.68 -1.63
N GLN A 25 19.04 -12.73 -0.73
CA GLN A 25 20.04 -11.72 -0.35
C GLN A 25 21.31 -12.40 0.19
N ARG A 26 22.48 -11.90 -0.22
CA ARG A 26 23.77 -12.49 0.18
C ARG A 26 24.05 -12.28 1.67
N LYS A 27 23.64 -11.13 2.21
CA LYS A 27 23.71 -10.79 3.63
C LYS A 27 22.29 -10.82 4.21
N PRO A 28 22.08 -11.43 5.40
CA PRO A 28 20.80 -11.35 6.08
C PRO A 28 20.42 -9.89 6.36
N LEU A 29 19.25 -9.46 5.85
CA LEU A 29 18.70 -8.14 6.14
C LEU A 29 17.81 -8.21 7.38
N GLN A 30 18.10 -7.36 8.36
CA GLN A 30 17.43 -7.39 9.65
C GLN A 30 17.15 -5.99 10.18
N LEU A 31 16.01 -5.82 10.84
CA LEU A 31 15.77 -4.70 11.75
C LEU A 31 16.06 -5.18 13.15
N TRP A 32 17.19 -4.77 13.75
CA TRP A 32 17.62 -5.27 15.06
C TRP A 32 17.88 -4.18 16.09
N TYR A 33 17.68 -4.53 17.37
CA TYR A 33 17.74 -3.62 18.52
C TYR A 33 18.28 -4.35 19.76
N SER A 34 18.97 -3.59 20.62
CA SER A 34 19.56 -4.07 21.88
C SER A 34 18.66 -3.88 23.11
N LYS A 35 17.43 -3.37 22.93
CA LYS A 35 16.45 -3.13 23.99
C LYS A 35 15.02 -3.47 23.54
N PRO A 36 14.10 -3.82 24.47
CA PRO A 36 12.66 -3.88 24.19
C PRO A 36 12.12 -2.56 23.64
N ALA A 37 10.98 -2.62 22.95
CA ALA A 37 10.25 -1.43 22.52
C ALA A 37 9.60 -0.74 23.74
N MET A 38 9.70 0.59 23.80
CA MET A 38 9.04 1.43 24.82
C MET A 38 7.74 2.05 24.32
N VAL A 39 7.59 2.19 23.00
CA VAL A 39 6.39 2.69 22.31
C VAL A 39 6.06 1.77 21.13
N TRP A 40 4.84 1.88 20.58
CA TRP A 40 4.40 0.98 19.51
C TRP A 40 5.25 1.16 18.23
N GLU A 41 5.72 2.37 17.98
CA GLU A 41 6.60 2.79 16.88
C GLU A 41 8.01 2.18 16.96
N GLU A 42 8.33 1.49 18.06
CA GLU A 42 9.56 0.71 18.21
C GLU A 42 9.31 -0.80 18.04
N THR A 43 8.07 -1.25 17.95
CA THR A 43 7.72 -2.68 17.78
C THR A 43 8.06 -3.16 16.37
N LEU A 44 8.23 -4.48 16.22
CA LEU A 44 8.52 -5.10 14.92
C LEU A 44 7.25 -5.75 14.36
N PRO A 45 6.79 -5.40 13.14
CA PRO A 45 5.61 -6.03 12.55
C PRO A 45 5.95 -7.36 11.88
N VAL A 46 5.13 -8.38 12.14
CA VAL A 46 4.99 -9.59 11.30
C VAL A 46 3.56 -9.72 10.83
N GLY A 47 3.38 -10.31 9.65
CA GLY A 47 2.07 -10.56 9.09
C GLY A 47 2.14 -11.55 7.95
N ASN A 48 1.01 -12.18 7.66
CA ASN A 48 0.89 -13.12 6.55
C ASN A 48 -0.02 -12.60 5.42
N GLY A 49 -0.38 -11.31 5.48
CA GLY A 49 -1.35 -10.65 4.62
C GLY A 49 -2.81 -10.73 5.09
N ARG A 50 -3.12 -11.54 6.12
CA ARG A 50 -4.42 -11.55 6.81
C ARG A 50 -4.27 -11.24 8.28
N LEU A 51 -3.46 -12.03 8.99
CA LEU A 51 -3.16 -11.86 10.42
C LEU A 51 -1.84 -11.12 10.60
N GLY A 52 -1.80 -10.23 11.58
CA GLY A 52 -0.60 -9.49 11.97
C GLY A 52 -0.32 -9.56 13.48
N MET A 53 0.95 -9.40 13.84
CA MET A 53 1.41 -9.19 15.21
C MET A 53 2.48 -8.10 15.27
N THR A 54 2.46 -7.30 16.33
CA THR A 54 3.56 -6.37 16.67
C THR A 54 3.99 -6.55 18.14
N PRO A 55 4.88 -7.51 18.46
CA PRO A 55 5.40 -7.69 19.82
C PRO A 55 6.34 -6.56 20.23
N ASP A 56 6.26 -6.12 21.49
CA ASP A 56 7.19 -5.16 22.09
C ASP A 56 8.51 -5.80 22.58
N GLY A 57 8.55 -7.13 22.72
CA GLY A 57 9.71 -7.86 23.20
C GLY A 57 10.00 -7.64 24.68
N GLY A 58 9.01 -7.22 25.47
CA GLY A 58 9.16 -6.94 26.91
C GLY A 58 9.60 -8.16 27.72
N VAL A 59 10.53 -7.95 28.65
CA VAL A 59 11.16 -9.07 29.39
C VAL A 59 10.28 -9.62 30.50
N PHE A 60 9.62 -8.74 31.26
CA PHE A 60 8.78 -9.10 32.41
C PHE A 60 7.29 -9.16 32.06
N SER A 61 6.83 -8.24 31.23
CA SER A 61 5.53 -8.28 30.59
C SER A 61 5.77 -7.96 29.13
N GLU A 62 5.21 -8.78 28.24
CA GLU A 62 5.25 -8.55 26.80
C GLU A 62 3.83 -8.31 26.30
N LYS A 63 3.67 -7.23 25.57
CA LYS A 63 2.43 -6.92 24.86
C LYS A 63 2.61 -7.16 23.37
N ILE A 64 1.64 -7.85 22.79
CA ILE A 64 1.60 -8.17 21.36
C ILE A 64 0.26 -7.69 20.81
N VAL A 65 0.27 -6.61 20.02
CA VAL A 65 -0.94 -6.18 19.32
C VAL A 65 -1.22 -7.15 18.18
N LEU A 66 -2.49 -7.53 18.05
CA LEU A 66 -3.00 -8.44 17.03
C LEU A 66 -3.87 -7.68 16.02
N ASN A 67 -3.80 -8.08 14.76
CA ASN A 67 -4.67 -7.58 13.70
C ASN A 67 -5.21 -8.71 12.82
N ASP A 68 -6.40 -8.50 12.27
CA ASP A 68 -6.94 -9.21 11.11
C ASP A 68 -7.35 -8.15 10.09
N ILE A 69 -6.87 -8.26 8.83
CA ILE A 69 -7.12 -7.26 7.78
C ILE A 69 -8.62 -6.96 7.56
N THR A 70 -9.48 -7.90 7.91
CA THR A 70 -10.93 -7.80 7.75
C THR A 70 -11.64 -7.22 8.96
N LEU A 71 -10.95 -6.86 10.05
CA LEU A 71 -11.60 -6.32 11.25
C LEU A 71 -11.88 -4.81 11.16
N TRP A 72 -13.12 -4.50 10.77
CA TRP A 72 -13.64 -3.15 10.61
C TRP A 72 -14.99 -2.94 11.33
N SER A 73 -15.19 -1.77 11.92
CA SER A 73 -16.54 -1.33 12.28
C SER A 73 -17.32 -0.88 11.04
N GLY A 74 -18.57 -0.47 11.21
CA GLY A 74 -19.44 0.00 10.14
C GLY A 74 -20.20 -1.12 9.45
N ALA A 75 -20.89 -0.75 8.37
CA ALA A 75 -21.74 -1.61 7.58
C ALA A 75 -21.96 -1.01 6.18
N PRO A 76 -22.48 -1.78 5.21
CA PRO A 76 -22.98 -1.22 3.96
C PRO A 76 -23.97 -0.07 4.21
N GLN A 77 -23.78 1.04 3.50
CA GLN A 77 -24.66 2.20 3.55
C GLN A 77 -24.94 2.74 2.15
N ASP A 78 -26.05 3.46 2.02
CA ASP A 78 -26.33 4.33 0.89
C ASP A 78 -26.33 5.77 1.42
N ALA A 79 -25.19 6.45 1.31
CA ALA A 79 -25.02 7.81 1.78
C ALA A 79 -25.28 8.82 0.64
N ASN A 80 -25.87 8.40 -0.48
CA ASN A 80 -26.08 9.27 -1.63
C ASN A 80 -27.16 10.33 -1.36
N ASN A 81 -26.92 11.55 -1.84
CA ASN A 81 -27.98 12.54 -2.01
C ASN A 81 -28.57 12.47 -3.42
N TYR A 82 -29.70 11.77 -3.59
CA TYR A 82 -30.38 11.64 -4.89
C TYR A 82 -31.01 12.94 -5.42
N ASN A 83 -30.91 14.06 -4.69
CA ASN A 83 -31.28 15.39 -5.18
C ASN A 83 -30.08 16.26 -5.58
N ALA A 84 -28.84 15.79 -5.37
CA ALA A 84 -27.63 16.57 -5.61
C ALA A 84 -27.49 17.03 -7.08
N TYR A 85 -27.83 16.16 -8.03
CA TYR A 85 -27.76 16.50 -9.46
C TYR A 85 -28.60 17.72 -9.86
N LYS A 86 -29.65 18.07 -9.09
CA LYS A 86 -30.48 19.26 -9.36
C LYS A 86 -29.71 20.56 -9.16
N ALA A 87 -28.70 20.58 -8.29
CA ALA A 87 -27.84 21.74 -8.08
C ALA A 87 -26.71 21.84 -9.12
N LEU A 88 -26.40 20.76 -9.84
CA LEU A 88 -25.27 20.70 -10.77
C LEU A 88 -25.30 21.77 -11.88
N PRO A 89 -26.44 22.08 -12.54
CA PRO A 89 -26.49 23.15 -13.54
C PRO A 89 -26.10 24.52 -12.95
N GLU A 90 -26.57 24.81 -11.74
CA GLU A 90 -26.30 26.09 -11.08
C GLU A 90 -24.84 26.16 -10.59
N ILE A 91 -24.30 25.08 -10.03
CA ILE A 91 -22.88 24.98 -9.68
C ILE A 91 -22.00 25.26 -10.91
N ARG A 92 -22.32 24.64 -12.05
CA ARG A 92 -21.60 24.85 -13.32
C ARG A 92 -21.71 26.30 -13.82
N ARG A 93 -22.90 26.90 -13.74
CA ARG A 93 -23.11 28.31 -14.11
C ARG A 93 -22.26 29.25 -13.25
N LEU A 94 -22.26 29.07 -11.93
CA LEU A 94 -21.47 29.87 -11.00
C LEU A 94 -19.97 29.76 -11.27
N ILE A 95 -19.45 28.54 -11.52
CA ILE A 95 -18.04 28.34 -11.90
C ILE A 95 -17.70 29.02 -13.22
N ALA A 96 -18.58 28.90 -14.23
CA ALA A 96 -18.38 29.56 -15.53
C ALA A 96 -18.36 31.11 -15.42
N GLU A 97 -19.10 31.67 -14.47
CA GLU A 97 -19.10 33.10 -14.15
C GLU A 97 -17.93 33.55 -13.25
N GLY A 98 -17.05 32.62 -12.83
CA GLY A 98 -15.93 32.90 -11.92
C GLY A 98 -16.35 33.11 -10.46
N LYS A 99 -17.56 32.69 -10.08
CA LYS A 99 -18.12 32.76 -8.72
C LYS A 99 -17.86 31.45 -7.96
N ASN A 100 -16.60 31.01 -7.91
CA ASN A 100 -16.25 29.70 -7.36
C ASN A 100 -16.55 29.59 -5.86
N ASP A 101 -16.51 30.70 -5.10
CA ASP A 101 -16.87 30.71 -3.68
C ASP A 101 -18.36 30.45 -3.46
N GLU A 102 -19.23 31.04 -4.29
CA GLU A 102 -20.68 30.76 -4.28
C GLU A 102 -20.96 29.31 -4.72
N ALA A 103 -20.27 28.85 -5.76
CA ALA A 103 -20.37 27.46 -6.22
C ALA A 103 -19.95 26.47 -5.12
N GLN A 104 -18.86 26.76 -4.42
CA GLN A 104 -18.37 25.94 -3.30
C GLN A 104 -19.37 25.90 -2.14
N ALA A 105 -20.01 27.02 -1.81
CA ALA A 105 -21.06 27.05 -0.81
C ALA A 105 -22.24 26.13 -1.20
N LEU A 106 -22.63 26.15 -2.47
CA LEU A 106 -23.68 25.27 -2.99
C LEU A 106 -23.26 23.80 -3.02
N VAL A 107 -22.00 23.49 -3.35
CA VAL A 107 -21.43 22.13 -3.24
C VAL A 107 -21.52 21.63 -1.80
N ASN A 108 -21.07 22.42 -0.81
CA ASN A 108 -21.17 22.05 0.61
C ASN A 108 -22.62 21.82 1.08
N GLN A 109 -23.57 22.54 0.50
CA GLN A 109 -24.99 22.41 0.86
C GLN A 109 -25.66 21.17 0.23
N SER A 110 -25.29 20.81 -1.00
CA SER A 110 -26.11 19.92 -1.84
C SER A 110 -25.36 18.75 -2.46
N PHE A 111 -24.02 18.75 -2.42
CA PHE A 111 -23.16 17.89 -3.22
C PHE A 111 -22.10 17.14 -2.38
N VAL A 112 -22.43 16.90 -1.10
CA VAL A 112 -21.66 16.06 -0.16
C VAL A 112 -22.47 14.81 0.21
N CYS A 113 -21.87 13.80 0.84
CA CYS A 113 -22.62 12.65 1.37
C CYS A 113 -23.72 13.08 2.36
N THR A 114 -24.77 12.27 2.47
CA THR A 114 -25.75 12.39 3.55
C THR A 114 -25.24 11.73 4.83
N GLY A 115 -25.77 12.15 5.98
CA GLY A 115 -25.32 11.65 7.29
C GLY A 115 -23.94 12.17 7.68
N ASN A 116 -23.24 11.41 8.53
CA ASN A 116 -21.94 11.82 9.09
C ASN A 116 -20.75 11.51 8.17
N GLY A 117 -20.99 10.89 7.00
CA GLY A 117 -19.94 10.42 6.10
C GLY A 117 -18.91 9.54 6.83
N SER A 118 -17.64 9.88 6.69
CA SER A 118 -16.48 9.23 7.31
C SER A 118 -16.34 9.46 8.82
N GLY A 119 -17.09 10.39 9.40
CA GLY A 119 -16.93 10.79 10.80
C GLY A 119 -17.43 9.76 11.83
N SER A 120 -18.17 8.73 11.42
CA SER A 120 -18.65 7.67 12.30
C SER A 120 -19.12 6.43 11.53
N VAL A 121 -19.66 5.45 12.24
CA VAL A 121 -20.48 4.39 11.64
C VAL A 121 -21.74 5.02 10.98
N PRO A 122 -22.26 4.47 9.86
CA PRO A 122 -21.89 3.21 9.24
C PRO A 122 -20.63 3.17 8.36
N PHE A 123 -19.94 4.29 8.09
CA PHE A 123 -18.71 4.24 7.28
C PHE A 123 -17.65 3.32 7.88
N GLY A 124 -17.45 3.42 9.20
CA GLY A 124 -16.63 2.47 9.96
C GLY A 124 -15.13 2.73 9.89
N CYS A 125 -14.37 1.91 10.60
CA CYS A 125 -12.94 2.10 10.83
C CYS A 125 -12.25 0.74 10.89
N PHE A 126 -11.05 0.62 10.31
CA PHE A 126 -10.14 -0.50 10.55
C PHE A 126 -9.67 -0.48 12.01
N GLN A 127 -9.72 -1.60 12.72
CA GLN A 127 -9.42 -1.63 14.15
C GLN A 127 -8.39 -2.69 14.51
N MET A 128 -7.70 -2.49 15.63
CA MET A 128 -6.97 -3.58 16.28
C MET A 128 -7.91 -4.75 16.65
N LEU A 129 -7.41 -5.98 16.50
CA LEU A 129 -8.12 -7.17 16.98
C LEU A 129 -8.10 -7.26 18.50
N GLY A 130 -6.97 -6.89 19.10
CA GLY A 130 -6.77 -6.85 20.54
C GLY A 130 -5.30 -7.04 20.86
N GLU A 131 -5.02 -7.37 22.11
CA GLU A 131 -3.69 -7.57 22.63
C GLU A 131 -3.58 -8.96 23.23
N LEU A 132 -2.49 -9.65 22.91
CA LEU A 132 -2.02 -10.83 23.63
C LEU A 132 -0.97 -10.37 24.63
N ASN A 133 -1.23 -10.57 25.91
CA ASN A 133 -0.36 -10.19 27.01
C ASN A 133 0.28 -11.42 27.64
N LEU A 134 1.61 -11.39 27.78
CA LEU A 134 2.42 -12.43 28.40
C LEU A 134 3.09 -11.86 29.64
N ASP A 135 2.61 -12.26 30.83
CA ASP A 135 3.16 -11.79 32.11
C ASP A 135 4.09 -12.85 32.70
N PHE A 136 5.40 -12.61 32.64
CA PHE A 136 6.44 -13.56 33.06
C PHE A 136 6.74 -13.47 34.55
N ASN A 137 6.74 -14.62 35.21
CA ASN A 137 7.07 -14.74 36.62
C ASN A 137 8.44 -15.42 36.80
N TYR A 138 9.48 -14.61 36.96
CA TYR A 138 10.82 -15.10 37.29
C TYR A 138 10.96 -15.31 38.81
N LYS A 139 12.15 -15.77 39.24
CA LYS A 139 12.45 -15.91 40.67
C LYS A 139 12.23 -14.57 41.39
N ALA A 140 11.63 -14.62 42.58
CA ALA A 140 11.34 -13.45 43.38
C ALA A 140 12.60 -12.58 43.61
N GLY A 141 12.46 -11.26 43.43
CA GLY A 141 13.54 -10.29 43.61
C GLY A 141 14.38 -9.98 42.36
N VAL A 142 14.25 -10.74 41.27
CA VAL A 142 14.98 -10.48 40.03
C VAL A 142 14.32 -9.35 39.24
N LYS A 143 15.07 -8.26 38.99
CA LYS A 143 14.59 -7.07 38.26
C LYS A 143 15.44 -6.68 37.05
N GLU A 144 16.56 -7.37 36.83
CA GLU A 144 17.51 -7.04 35.77
C GLU A 144 17.63 -8.17 34.75
N TYR A 145 17.96 -7.81 33.52
CA TYR A 145 18.27 -8.73 32.43
C TYR A 145 19.53 -8.27 31.70
N THR A 146 20.19 -9.21 31.03
CA THR A 146 21.43 -8.95 30.26
C THR A 146 21.36 -9.58 28.88
N ASN A 147 22.29 -9.22 28.00
CA ASN A 147 22.45 -9.79 26.66
C ASN A 147 21.15 -9.77 25.84
N TYR A 148 20.38 -8.67 25.95
CA TYR A 148 19.15 -8.51 25.20
C TYR A 148 19.45 -8.23 23.73
N ASN A 149 18.71 -8.92 22.86
CA ASN A 149 18.73 -8.70 21.43
C ASN A 149 17.37 -9.07 20.85
N ARG A 150 16.78 -8.20 20.02
CA ARG A 150 15.59 -8.52 19.21
C ARG A 150 15.78 -8.10 17.77
N TYR A 151 15.27 -8.88 16.84
CA TYR A 151 15.33 -8.53 15.43
C TYR A 151 14.18 -9.13 14.61
N LEU A 152 13.83 -8.47 13.53
CA LEU A 152 13.02 -8.99 12.44
C LEU A 152 13.95 -9.42 11.31
N ALA A 153 13.96 -10.70 10.96
CA ALA A 153 14.67 -11.24 9.80
C ALA A 153 13.80 -11.11 8.55
N LEU A 154 14.10 -10.13 7.70
CA LEU A 154 13.26 -9.84 6.52
C LEU A 154 13.22 -10.99 5.52
N GLY A 155 14.29 -11.76 5.40
CA GLY A 155 14.37 -12.91 4.48
C GLY A 155 13.52 -14.11 4.88
N ASP A 156 13.09 -14.16 6.14
CA ASP A 156 12.34 -15.30 6.68
C ASP A 156 10.95 -14.89 7.17
N ALA A 157 10.68 -13.59 7.37
CA ALA A 157 9.48 -13.05 8.03
C ALA A 157 9.30 -13.55 9.48
N LEU A 158 10.41 -13.73 10.19
CA LEU A 158 10.45 -14.11 11.61
C LEU A 158 11.01 -13.00 12.48
N ILE A 159 10.38 -12.77 13.63
CA ILE A 159 10.99 -12.04 14.74
C ILE A 159 11.67 -13.02 15.66
N HIS A 160 12.84 -12.63 16.16
CA HIS A 160 13.56 -13.33 17.21
C HIS A 160 13.86 -12.37 18.35
N SER A 161 13.76 -12.86 19.59
CA SER A 161 14.33 -12.17 20.75
C SER A 161 15.10 -13.15 21.64
N LYS A 162 16.14 -12.64 22.29
CA LYS A 162 16.97 -13.38 23.25
C LYS A 162 17.36 -12.45 24.39
N TYR A 163 17.36 -12.97 25.60
CA TYR A 163 17.86 -12.28 26.79
C TYR A 163 18.24 -13.30 27.88
N ARG A 164 18.94 -12.84 28.91
CA ARG A 164 19.36 -13.64 30.05
C ARG A 164 18.87 -13.04 31.36
N ILE A 165 18.29 -13.88 32.22
CA ILE A 165 17.80 -13.51 33.55
C ILE A 165 18.08 -14.65 34.54
N ASP A 166 18.61 -14.33 35.72
CA ASP A 166 19.01 -15.30 36.77
C ASP A 166 19.84 -16.49 36.23
N GLY A 167 20.80 -16.21 35.35
CA GLY A 167 21.67 -17.21 34.75
C GLY A 167 21.05 -18.02 33.59
N VAL A 168 19.74 -17.95 33.36
CA VAL A 168 18.98 -18.69 32.34
C VAL A 168 18.83 -17.87 31.05
N ASN A 169 19.06 -18.48 29.89
CA ASN A 169 18.79 -17.87 28.60
C ASN A 169 17.35 -18.16 28.15
N TYR A 170 16.67 -17.12 27.71
CA TYR A 170 15.33 -17.20 27.14
C TYR A 170 15.40 -16.76 25.68
N THR A 171 14.67 -17.47 24.83
CA THR A 171 14.51 -17.09 23.42
C THR A 171 13.06 -17.14 23.01
N ARG A 172 12.66 -16.19 22.16
CA ARG A 172 11.33 -16.12 21.58
C ARG A 172 11.41 -16.01 20.06
N GLU A 173 10.50 -16.68 19.36
CA GLU A 173 10.36 -16.63 17.90
C GLU A 173 8.89 -16.36 17.55
N TYR A 174 8.64 -15.44 16.61
CA TYR A 174 7.27 -15.02 16.23
C TYR A 174 7.13 -15.02 14.72
N PHE A 175 6.02 -15.55 14.22
CA PHE A 175 5.62 -15.38 12.82
C PHE A 175 4.12 -15.55 12.62
N SER A 176 3.61 -14.94 11.56
CA SER A 176 2.27 -15.19 11.03
C SER A 176 2.41 -16.17 9.87
N SER A 177 1.87 -17.38 9.99
CA SER A 177 2.13 -18.48 9.05
C SER A 177 1.58 -18.18 7.65
N PHE A 178 2.43 -18.29 6.61
CA PHE A 178 2.01 -18.25 5.19
C PHE A 178 1.43 -19.59 4.70
N ASP A 179 1.12 -20.51 5.62
CA ASP A 179 0.53 -21.82 5.32
C ASP A 179 -0.90 -21.92 5.88
N ASP A 180 -1.02 -21.88 7.21
CA ASP A 180 -2.25 -22.24 7.93
C ASP A 180 -3.06 -21.07 8.48
N ASP A 181 -2.68 -19.83 8.16
CA ASP A 181 -3.39 -18.63 8.62
C ASP A 181 -3.54 -18.53 10.15
N VAL A 182 -2.46 -18.89 10.85
CA VAL A 182 -2.30 -18.76 12.30
C VAL A 182 -1.06 -17.94 12.65
N ASN A 183 -1.11 -17.20 13.75
CA ASN A 183 0.08 -16.65 14.38
C ASN A 183 0.72 -17.71 15.28
N VAL A 184 2.05 -17.78 15.30
CA VAL A 184 2.82 -18.74 16.07
C VAL A 184 3.89 -18.01 16.87
N ILE A 185 3.95 -18.29 18.17
CA ILE A 185 4.96 -17.77 19.08
C ILE A 185 5.61 -18.94 19.80
N ARG A 186 6.93 -19.06 19.72
CA ARG A 186 7.70 -20.06 20.45
C ARG A 186 8.50 -19.37 21.53
N ILE A 187 8.46 -19.91 22.75
CA ILE A 187 9.21 -19.43 23.91
C ILE A 187 9.97 -20.61 24.50
N THR A 188 11.28 -20.47 24.73
CA THR A 188 12.11 -21.53 25.32
C THR A 188 13.00 -20.99 26.41
N SER A 189 13.27 -21.80 27.44
CA SER A 189 14.36 -21.62 28.39
C SER A 189 15.43 -22.70 28.18
N ASP A 190 16.70 -22.35 28.33
CA ASP A 190 17.81 -23.32 28.23
C ASP A 190 17.95 -24.21 29.48
N VAL A 191 17.32 -23.82 30.59
CA VAL A 191 17.20 -24.63 31.80
C VAL A 191 15.77 -25.19 31.92
N PRO A 192 15.60 -26.51 32.10
CA PRO A 192 14.28 -27.11 32.28
C PRO A 192 13.48 -26.52 33.44
N GLY A 193 12.18 -26.34 33.24
CA GLY A 193 11.25 -25.90 34.29
C GLY A 193 11.31 -24.41 34.64
N ARG A 194 11.91 -23.57 33.80
CA ARG A 194 12.12 -22.13 34.07
C ARG A 194 11.17 -21.19 33.33
N LEU A 195 10.24 -21.71 32.52
CA LEU A 195 9.16 -20.91 31.94
C LEU A 195 7.94 -20.92 32.87
N ASN A 196 7.64 -19.75 33.43
CA ASN A 196 6.44 -19.50 34.24
C ASN A 196 5.85 -18.16 33.81
N PHE A 197 4.61 -18.15 33.32
CA PHE A 197 3.95 -16.92 32.85
C PHE A 197 2.44 -17.13 32.71
N SER A 198 1.69 -16.04 32.60
CA SER A 198 0.28 -16.08 32.24
C SER A 198 0.04 -15.50 30.84
N ILE A 199 -0.95 -16.03 30.15
CA ILE A 199 -1.41 -15.60 28.83
C ILE A 199 -2.81 -14.99 29.02
N ALA A 200 -2.96 -13.74 28.61
CA ALA A 200 -4.23 -13.03 28.62
C ALA A 200 -4.53 -12.39 27.26
N LEU A 201 -5.82 -12.27 26.94
CA LEU A 201 -6.30 -11.46 25.81
C LEU A 201 -6.98 -10.21 26.36
N SER A 202 -6.87 -9.08 25.67
CA SER A 202 -7.61 -7.87 25.98
C SER A 202 -7.94 -7.08 24.73
N ARG A 203 -8.98 -6.26 24.83
CA ARG A 203 -9.35 -5.26 23.84
C ARG A 203 -10.09 -4.12 24.56
N PRO A 204 -9.87 -2.84 24.20
CA PRO A 204 -10.48 -1.73 24.93
C PRO A 204 -12.00 -1.77 25.03
N GLU A 205 -12.67 -2.31 24.01
CA GLU A 205 -14.12 -2.38 23.93
C GLU A 205 -14.62 -3.58 23.10
N LYS A 206 -15.92 -3.86 23.22
CA LYS A 206 -16.66 -4.89 22.46
C LYS A 206 -15.93 -6.24 22.46
N ALA A 207 -15.53 -6.68 23.65
CA ALA A 207 -14.82 -7.93 23.85
C ALA A 207 -15.29 -8.65 25.11
N ASP A 208 -15.65 -9.91 24.93
CA ASP A 208 -15.84 -10.88 25.99
C ASP A 208 -14.72 -11.91 25.93
N ILE A 209 -14.31 -12.40 27.09
CA ILE A 209 -13.23 -13.37 27.23
C ILE A 209 -13.74 -14.60 27.97
N ARG A 210 -13.40 -15.79 27.48
CA ARG A 210 -13.70 -17.06 28.14
C ARG A 210 -12.61 -18.08 27.89
N VAL A 211 -12.58 -19.10 28.75
CA VAL A 211 -11.77 -20.31 28.51
C VAL A 211 -12.70 -21.46 28.12
N VAL A 212 -12.40 -22.11 26.99
CA VAL A 212 -13.12 -23.30 26.51
C VAL A 212 -12.12 -24.45 26.43
N GLY A 213 -12.21 -25.38 27.38
CA GLY A 213 -11.21 -26.45 27.52
C GLY A 213 -9.82 -25.87 27.82
N ASN A 214 -8.88 -26.06 26.89
CA ASN A 214 -7.50 -25.56 26.99
C ASN A 214 -7.24 -24.32 26.11
N GLU A 215 -8.29 -23.66 25.64
CA GLU A 215 -8.23 -22.53 24.72
C GLU A 215 -8.77 -21.26 25.37
N LEU A 216 -8.02 -20.17 25.27
CA LEU A 216 -8.47 -18.84 25.67
C LEU A 216 -9.07 -18.14 24.46
N GLN A 217 -10.32 -17.70 24.56
CA GLN A 217 -11.06 -17.06 23.47
C GLN A 217 -11.42 -15.63 23.82
N MET A 218 -11.27 -14.73 22.85
CA MET A 218 -11.80 -13.36 22.88
C MET A 218 -12.73 -13.20 21.67
N TYR A 219 -13.95 -12.71 21.91
CA TYR A 219 -14.95 -12.55 20.86
C TYR A 219 -15.78 -11.30 21.09
N GLY A 220 -16.43 -10.82 20.02
CA GLY A 220 -17.28 -9.64 20.11
C GLY A 220 -17.98 -9.31 18.81
N THR A 221 -18.72 -8.20 18.82
CA THR A 221 -19.39 -7.64 17.67
C THR A 221 -19.15 -6.13 17.65
N LEU A 222 -18.64 -5.61 16.54
CA LEU A 222 -18.35 -4.20 16.33
C LEU A 222 -19.61 -3.42 16.00
N ASP A 223 -19.57 -2.11 16.22
CA ASP A 223 -20.70 -1.25 15.91
C ASP A 223 -20.90 -1.11 14.40
N SER A 224 -22.13 -1.33 13.94
CA SER A 224 -22.51 -1.19 12.53
C SER A 224 -22.99 0.22 12.17
N GLY A 225 -23.47 0.99 13.15
CA GLY A 225 -24.20 2.24 12.92
C GLY A 225 -25.59 2.05 12.34
N THR A 226 -26.10 0.82 12.29
CA THR A 226 -27.42 0.46 11.76
C THR A 226 -28.16 -0.42 12.78
N PRO A 227 -29.48 -0.65 12.62
CA PRO A 227 -30.19 -1.63 13.44
C PRO A 227 -29.66 -3.07 13.30
N ASP A 228 -28.95 -3.36 12.20
CA ASP A 228 -28.37 -4.66 11.93
C ASP A 228 -27.10 -4.91 12.74
N ARG A 229 -26.83 -6.18 13.01
CA ARG A 229 -25.63 -6.60 13.72
C ARG A 229 -24.38 -6.28 12.90
N GLY A 230 -23.40 -5.60 13.52
CA GLY A 230 -22.11 -5.34 12.90
C GLY A 230 -21.22 -6.57 12.81
N MET A 231 -19.97 -6.34 12.43
CA MET A 231 -19.01 -7.42 12.23
C MET A 231 -18.68 -8.14 13.52
N SER A 232 -18.86 -9.46 13.53
CA SER A 232 -18.46 -10.32 14.63
C SER A 232 -17.05 -10.86 14.42
N TYR A 233 -16.33 -11.13 15.50
CA TYR A 233 -14.99 -11.71 15.45
C TYR A 233 -14.77 -12.73 16.57
N LEU A 234 -13.81 -13.62 16.35
CA LEU A 234 -13.29 -14.57 17.33
C LEU A 234 -11.77 -14.66 17.18
N SER A 235 -11.06 -14.56 18.30
CA SER A 235 -9.65 -14.89 18.44
C SER A 235 -9.51 -16.00 19.47
N ALA A 236 -8.73 -17.01 19.15
CA ALA A 236 -8.53 -18.22 19.93
C ALA A 236 -7.04 -18.46 20.15
N VAL A 237 -6.64 -18.71 21.39
CA VAL A 237 -5.25 -18.94 21.80
C VAL A 237 -5.10 -20.30 22.44
N ARG A 238 -4.13 -21.08 21.96
CA ARG A 238 -3.78 -22.38 22.52
C ARG A 238 -2.28 -22.50 22.75
N ALA A 239 -1.88 -22.98 23.91
CA ALA A 239 -0.49 -23.26 24.23
C ALA A 239 -0.22 -24.78 24.21
N VAL A 240 0.94 -25.15 23.65
CA VAL A 240 1.47 -26.52 23.62
C VAL A 240 2.81 -26.51 24.35
N LEU A 241 2.91 -27.30 25.42
CA LEU A 241 4.01 -27.24 26.38
C LEU A 241 4.94 -28.46 26.23
N LYS A 242 6.24 -28.22 26.44
CA LYS A 242 7.22 -29.26 26.75
C LYS A 242 7.65 -29.12 28.22
N GLY A 243 7.22 -30.08 29.03
CA GLY A 243 7.36 -30.02 30.49
C GLY A 243 6.38 -29.02 31.13
N GLY A 244 6.25 -29.10 32.45
CA GLY A 244 5.36 -28.21 33.20
C GLY A 244 3.87 -28.55 33.05
N LYS A 245 3.01 -27.60 33.40
CA LYS A 245 1.55 -27.71 33.27
C LYS A 245 0.90 -26.38 32.91
N GLN A 246 -0.29 -26.48 32.32
CA GLN A 246 -1.19 -25.36 32.07
C GLN A 246 -2.41 -25.46 32.98
N THR A 247 -2.86 -24.33 33.54
CA THR A 247 -4.15 -24.21 34.22
C THR A 247 -4.91 -22.99 33.71
N ALA A 248 -6.24 -22.97 33.89
CA ALA A 248 -7.06 -21.81 33.58
C ALA A 248 -7.45 -21.11 34.88
N LYS A 249 -7.21 -19.80 34.97
CA LYS A 249 -7.54 -18.99 36.14
C LYS A 249 -7.87 -17.57 35.71
N ASP A 250 -8.96 -16.99 36.22
CA ASP A 250 -9.34 -15.59 36.01
C ASP A 250 -9.32 -15.16 34.53
N ASN A 251 -9.88 -15.98 33.63
CA ASN A 251 -9.85 -15.76 32.16
C ASN A 251 -8.44 -15.64 31.57
N ARG A 252 -7.48 -16.37 32.14
CA ARG A 252 -6.10 -16.50 31.66
C ARG A 252 -5.68 -17.96 31.59
N LEU A 253 -4.68 -18.24 30.75
CA LEU A 253 -3.93 -19.49 30.81
C LEU A 253 -2.66 -19.27 31.63
N VAL A 254 -2.46 -20.06 32.68
CA VAL A 254 -1.29 -19.99 33.56
C VAL A 254 -0.37 -21.16 33.24
N ILE A 255 0.85 -20.87 32.84
CA ILE A 255 1.91 -21.82 32.51
C ILE A 255 2.89 -21.89 33.68
N GLU A 256 3.14 -23.10 34.18
CA GLU A 256 4.07 -23.34 35.29
C GLU A 256 5.09 -24.42 34.94
N ASN A 257 6.35 -24.16 35.29
CA ASN A 257 7.48 -25.08 35.19
C ASN A 257 7.67 -25.71 33.79
N ALA A 258 7.38 -24.96 32.72
CA ALA A 258 7.63 -25.40 31.35
C ALA A 258 9.09 -25.18 30.94
N THR A 259 9.51 -25.83 29.86
CA THR A 259 10.84 -25.61 29.22
C THR A 259 10.69 -25.00 27.83
N GLU A 260 9.62 -25.36 27.12
CA GLU A 260 9.21 -24.76 25.86
C GLU A 260 7.70 -24.59 25.86
N VAL A 261 7.23 -23.48 25.29
CA VAL A 261 5.81 -23.23 25.01
C VAL A 261 5.67 -22.74 23.58
N ILE A 262 4.80 -23.40 22.82
CA ILE A 262 4.34 -22.91 21.52
C ILE A 262 2.93 -22.38 21.68
N ILE A 263 2.74 -21.10 21.45
CA ILE A 263 1.45 -20.41 21.45
C ILE A 263 0.99 -20.28 20.01
N TYR A 264 -0.21 -20.78 19.72
CA TYR A 264 -0.90 -20.56 18.47
C TYR A 264 -2.03 -19.57 18.71
N VAL A 265 -2.18 -18.60 17.81
CA VAL A 265 -3.33 -17.67 17.80
C VAL A 265 -4.03 -17.79 16.44
N SER A 266 -5.28 -18.22 16.48
CA SER A 266 -6.16 -18.30 15.30
C SER A 266 -7.25 -17.26 15.46
N ALA A 267 -7.56 -16.52 14.39
CA ALA A 267 -8.62 -15.52 14.42
C ALA A 267 -9.40 -15.48 13.12
N GLY A 268 -10.62 -14.95 13.18
CA GLY A 268 -11.49 -14.74 12.03
C GLY A 268 -12.64 -13.79 12.34
N THR A 269 -13.22 -13.23 11.28
CA THR A 269 -14.34 -12.29 11.34
C THR A 269 -15.51 -12.79 10.50
N SER A 270 -16.68 -12.19 10.70
CA SER A 270 -17.86 -12.46 9.87
C SER A 270 -17.79 -11.85 8.46
N TYR A 271 -16.67 -11.21 8.09
CA TYR A 271 -16.50 -10.63 6.75
C TYR A 271 -16.54 -11.71 5.68
N LYS A 272 -17.63 -11.76 4.90
CA LYS A 272 -17.87 -12.76 3.84
C LYS A 272 -17.76 -14.23 4.29
N ASN A 273 -17.73 -14.50 5.59
CA ASN A 273 -17.68 -15.84 6.18
C ASN A 273 -18.57 -15.92 7.42
N LYS A 274 -19.79 -16.44 7.27
CA LYS A 274 -20.72 -16.59 8.40
C LYS A 274 -20.27 -17.65 9.40
N ASP A 275 -19.50 -18.64 8.95
CA ASP A 275 -19.03 -19.79 9.75
C ASP A 275 -17.59 -19.59 10.27
N PHE A 276 -17.16 -18.34 10.42
CA PHE A 276 -15.79 -18.00 10.81
C PHE A 276 -15.32 -18.68 12.10
N SER A 277 -16.20 -18.90 13.08
CA SER A 277 -15.88 -19.65 14.30
C SER A 277 -15.43 -21.08 14.03
N ALA A 278 -16.05 -21.76 13.06
CA ALA A 278 -15.65 -23.11 12.65
C ALA A 278 -14.31 -23.07 11.88
N SER A 279 -14.09 -22.03 11.05
CA SER A 279 -12.80 -21.82 10.37
C SER A 279 -11.67 -21.60 11.38
N VAL A 280 -11.89 -20.78 12.42
CA VAL A 280 -10.92 -20.53 13.50
C VAL A 280 -10.52 -21.82 14.20
N ALA A 281 -11.50 -22.64 14.58
CA ALA A 281 -11.25 -23.93 15.23
C ALA A 281 -10.51 -24.92 14.31
N ALA A 282 -10.85 -24.97 13.02
CA ALA A 282 -10.21 -25.84 12.05
C ALA A 282 -8.74 -25.44 11.80
N MET A 283 -8.46 -24.14 11.62
CA MET A 283 -7.10 -23.61 11.49
C MET A 283 -6.26 -23.90 12.73
N MET A 284 -6.82 -23.70 13.93
CA MET A 284 -6.17 -24.01 15.20
C MET A 284 -5.81 -25.50 15.31
N ALA A 285 -6.77 -26.38 15.03
CA ALA A 285 -6.57 -27.83 15.10
C ALA A 285 -5.52 -28.32 14.09
N LYS A 286 -5.54 -27.79 12.86
CA LYS A 286 -4.54 -28.09 11.83
C LYS A 286 -3.15 -27.64 12.28
N ALA A 287 -3.03 -26.40 12.76
CA ALA A 287 -1.75 -25.82 13.17
C ALA A 287 -1.08 -26.58 14.31
N VAL A 288 -1.86 -26.89 15.36
CA VAL A 288 -1.39 -27.66 16.52
C VAL A 288 -0.95 -29.07 16.12
N LYS A 289 -1.70 -29.72 15.21
CA LYS A 289 -1.35 -31.07 14.71
C LYS A 289 -0.07 -31.07 13.87
N GLN A 290 0.16 -30.03 13.07
CA GLN A 290 1.35 -29.89 12.23
C GLN A 290 2.62 -29.67 13.07
N GLY A 291 2.49 -28.92 14.17
CA GLY A 291 3.59 -28.64 15.09
C GLY A 291 4.55 -27.56 14.58
N TYR A 292 5.33 -27.00 15.51
CA TYR A 292 6.11 -25.79 15.30
C TYR A 292 7.11 -25.88 14.12
N LEU A 293 7.91 -26.95 14.06
CA LEU A 293 9.00 -27.06 13.07
C LEU A 293 8.44 -27.05 11.64
N LYS A 294 7.37 -27.80 11.38
CA LYS A 294 6.71 -27.85 10.07
C LYS A 294 5.98 -26.56 9.75
N GLN A 295 5.38 -25.88 10.74
CA GLN A 295 4.79 -24.56 10.55
C GLN A 295 5.83 -23.53 10.11
N LYS A 296 6.98 -23.50 10.79
CA LYS A 296 8.07 -22.59 10.45
C LYS A 296 8.63 -22.89 9.05
N GLU A 297 8.90 -24.16 8.74
CA GLU A 297 9.41 -24.56 7.43
C GLU A 297 8.45 -24.16 6.29
N ALA A 298 7.16 -24.43 6.43
CA ALA A 298 6.16 -24.07 5.43
C ALA A 298 6.00 -22.55 5.30
N HIS A 299 5.98 -21.81 6.42
CA HIS A 299 5.95 -20.35 6.44
C HIS A 299 7.13 -19.75 5.68
N VAL A 300 8.37 -20.12 6.04
CA VAL A 300 9.59 -19.60 5.42
C VAL A 300 9.60 -19.92 3.92
N ALA A 301 9.30 -21.17 3.55
CA ALA A 301 9.27 -21.58 2.16
C ALA A 301 8.24 -20.79 1.34
N ASN A 302 7.02 -20.60 1.85
CA ASN A 302 5.96 -19.86 1.16
C ASN A 302 6.29 -18.36 1.05
N PHE A 303 6.82 -17.75 2.11
CA PHE A 303 7.25 -16.35 2.09
C PHE A 303 8.40 -16.11 1.10
N GLN A 304 9.42 -16.97 1.13
CA GLN A 304 10.62 -16.82 0.30
C GLN A 304 10.34 -16.96 -1.20
N ARG A 305 9.25 -17.62 -1.63
CA ARG A 305 8.81 -17.64 -3.05
C ARG A 305 8.50 -16.25 -3.60
N LEU A 306 8.13 -15.31 -2.73
CA LEU A 306 7.89 -13.91 -3.07
C LEU A 306 9.14 -13.08 -2.79
N TYR A 307 9.67 -13.18 -1.57
CA TYR A 307 10.75 -12.32 -1.12
C TYR A 307 12.03 -12.51 -1.93
N ASN A 308 12.42 -13.74 -2.25
CA ASN A 308 13.68 -14.01 -2.97
C ASN A 308 13.61 -13.68 -4.47
N ARG A 309 12.50 -13.14 -4.99
CA ARG A 309 12.39 -12.75 -6.40
C ARG A 309 13.25 -11.55 -6.77
N VAL A 310 13.62 -10.70 -5.82
CA VAL A 310 14.43 -9.50 -6.08
C VAL A 310 15.65 -9.43 -5.17
N TYR A 311 16.80 -9.28 -5.79
CA TYR A 311 18.08 -8.98 -5.16
C TYR A 311 18.46 -7.53 -5.46
N LEU A 312 19.00 -6.83 -4.47
CA LEU A 312 19.56 -5.49 -4.61
C LEU A 312 20.79 -5.34 -3.72
N GLU A 313 21.85 -4.78 -4.30
CA GLU A 313 23.09 -4.38 -3.64
C GLU A 313 23.56 -3.06 -4.25
N LEU A 314 23.96 -2.11 -3.40
CA LEU A 314 24.42 -0.76 -3.81
C LEU A 314 25.91 -0.53 -3.51
N GLY A 315 26.69 -1.61 -3.40
CA GLY A 315 28.11 -1.57 -3.04
C GLY A 315 28.36 -0.82 -1.73
N GLY A 316 29.58 -0.29 -1.58
CA GLY A 316 29.93 0.58 -0.46
C GLY A 316 29.93 -0.09 0.92
N THR A 317 29.87 0.74 1.95
CA THR A 317 29.87 0.31 3.36
C THR A 317 28.45 -0.10 3.78
N ASP A 318 28.37 -1.13 4.62
CA ASP A 318 27.13 -1.65 5.19
C ASP A 318 27.25 -1.71 6.71
N LEU A 319 26.45 -0.91 7.40
CA LEU A 319 26.45 -0.80 8.86
C LEU A 319 25.40 -1.72 9.52
N SER A 320 25.12 -2.89 8.93
CA SER A 320 24.16 -3.87 9.48
C SER A 320 24.47 -4.33 10.91
N HIS A 321 25.70 -4.15 11.38
CA HIS A 321 26.15 -4.46 12.75
C HIS A 321 25.81 -3.38 13.78
N VAL A 322 25.15 -2.28 13.38
CA VAL A 322 24.66 -1.20 14.26
C VAL A 322 23.13 -1.30 14.39
N PRO A 323 22.55 -1.13 15.61
CA PRO A 323 21.10 -1.14 15.79
C PRO A 323 20.39 -0.14 14.89
N VAL A 324 19.21 -0.46 14.35
CA VAL A 324 18.57 0.38 13.31
C VAL A 324 18.26 1.80 13.80
N ASN A 325 17.87 1.97 15.07
CA ASN A 325 17.62 3.28 15.67
C ASN A 325 18.88 4.17 15.74
N GLU A 326 20.07 3.58 15.90
CA GLU A 326 21.35 4.29 15.86
C GLU A 326 21.83 4.49 14.42
N ARG A 327 21.64 3.47 13.58
CA ARG A 327 21.92 3.48 12.15
C ARG A 327 21.18 4.62 11.43
N LEU A 328 19.90 4.84 11.75
CA LEU A 328 19.10 5.96 11.23
C LEU A 328 19.69 7.32 11.58
N LYS A 329 20.03 7.53 12.86
CA LYS A 329 20.65 8.78 13.33
C LYS A 329 21.98 9.04 12.61
N ASN A 330 22.80 8.00 12.48
CA ASN A 330 24.09 8.09 11.77
C ASN A 330 23.88 8.38 10.28
N PHE A 331 22.90 7.76 9.63
CA PHE A 331 22.62 7.99 8.21
C PHE A 331 22.15 9.43 7.93
N CYS A 332 21.40 10.06 8.84
CA CYS A 332 21.04 11.47 8.70
C CYS A 332 22.25 12.41 8.74
N LEU A 333 23.31 12.03 9.46
CA LEU A 333 24.54 12.82 9.60
C LEU A 333 25.59 12.50 8.52
N HIS A 334 25.71 11.21 8.17
CA HIS A 334 26.73 10.62 7.31
C HIS A 334 26.12 9.59 6.35
N PRO A 335 25.24 10.00 5.43
CA PRO A 335 24.55 9.08 4.52
C PRO A 335 25.51 8.27 3.62
N GLU A 336 26.68 8.82 3.30
CA GLU A 336 27.75 8.17 2.53
C GLU A 336 28.39 6.97 3.24
N ALA A 337 28.22 6.87 4.55
CA ALA A 337 28.81 5.80 5.35
C ALA A 337 28.00 4.50 5.31
N ASP A 338 26.82 4.47 4.70
CA ASP A 338 25.91 3.33 4.78
C ASP A 338 24.97 3.17 3.56
N ASN A 339 25.50 2.53 2.52
CA ASN A 339 24.71 2.13 1.35
C ASN A 339 23.78 0.94 1.65
N GLY A 340 23.96 0.26 2.80
CA GLY A 340 23.11 -0.84 3.22
C GLY A 340 21.73 -0.39 3.70
N LEU A 341 21.57 0.83 4.23
CA LEU A 341 20.27 1.30 4.74
C LEU A 341 19.23 1.54 3.62
N PRO A 342 19.57 2.16 2.46
CA PRO A 342 18.66 2.18 1.31
C PRO A 342 18.23 0.78 0.84
N VAL A 343 19.15 -0.20 0.84
CA VAL A 343 18.82 -1.60 0.49
C VAL A 343 17.86 -2.21 1.51
N LEU A 344 18.11 -1.99 2.81
CA LEU A 344 17.23 -2.44 3.89
C LEU A 344 15.83 -1.84 3.74
N PHE A 345 15.73 -0.54 3.48
CA PHE A 345 14.45 0.15 3.31
C PHE A 345 13.67 -0.35 2.10
N TYR A 346 14.32 -0.50 0.94
CA TYR A 346 13.70 -1.06 -0.27
C TYR A 346 13.13 -2.46 -0.01
N GLN A 347 13.93 -3.33 0.62
CA GLN A 347 13.51 -4.69 0.94
C GLN A 347 12.48 -4.74 2.07
N TYR A 348 12.45 -3.74 2.96
CA TYR A 348 11.40 -3.59 3.96
C TYR A 348 10.06 -3.22 3.31
N GLY A 349 10.04 -2.32 2.32
CA GLY A 349 8.83 -2.05 1.52
C GLY A 349 8.27 -3.31 0.83
N ARG A 350 9.15 -4.15 0.26
CA ARG A 350 8.74 -5.46 -0.31
C ARG A 350 8.22 -6.42 0.77
N TYR A 351 8.89 -6.49 1.91
CA TYR A 351 8.45 -7.28 3.05
C TYR A 351 7.06 -6.86 3.54
N LEU A 352 6.83 -5.55 3.69
CA LEU A 352 5.55 -5.00 4.13
C LEU A 352 4.43 -5.35 3.13
N ALA A 353 4.69 -5.28 1.82
CA ALA A 353 3.71 -5.67 0.80
C ALA A 353 3.31 -7.15 0.94
N ILE A 354 4.31 -8.04 1.00
CA ILE A 354 4.09 -9.50 1.16
C ILE A 354 3.33 -9.81 2.46
N SER A 355 3.62 -9.06 3.53
CA SER A 355 3.11 -9.33 4.88
C SER A 355 1.78 -8.65 5.18
N SER A 356 1.29 -7.74 4.32
CA SER A 356 0.07 -6.96 4.54
C SER A 356 -1.09 -7.32 3.61
N THR A 357 -0.86 -8.09 2.54
CA THR A 357 -1.97 -8.62 1.72
C THR A 357 -1.59 -9.91 0.98
N ARG A 358 -2.59 -10.67 0.52
CA ARG A 358 -2.45 -11.78 -0.42
C ARG A 358 -3.69 -11.86 -1.31
N LYS A 359 -3.57 -12.52 -2.46
CA LYS A 359 -4.68 -12.79 -3.37
C LYS A 359 -5.92 -13.31 -2.62
N GLY A 360 -7.09 -12.72 -2.90
CA GLY A 360 -8.37 -13.09 -2.29
C GLY A 360 -8.66 -12.42 -0.94
N LEU A 361 -7.78 -11.55 -0.45
CA LEU A 361 -7.98 -10.73 0.75
C LEU A 361 -8.26 -9.27 0.36
N LEU A 362 -8.26 -8.38 1.36
CA LEU A 362 -8.32 -6.93 1.17
C LEU A 362 -6.93 -6.36 0.81
N PRO A 363 -6.83 -5.26 0.05
CA PRO A 363 -5.55 -4.57 -0.18
C PRO A 363 -5.05 -3.88 1.11
N PRO A 364 -3.75 -3.55 1.20
CA PRO A 364 -3.21 -2.81 2.33
C PRO A 364 -3.85 -1.41 2.41
N ASN A 365 -4.39 -1.07 3.57
CA ASN A 365 -5.00 0.24 3.83
C ASN A 365 -3.94 1.28 4.24
N LEU A 366 -4.35 2.44 4.78
CA LEU A 366 -3.43 3.48 5.26
C LEU A 366 -2.35 3.02 6.24
N GLN A 367 -2.59 1.94 6.99
CA GLN A 367 -1.61 1.31 7.91
C GLN A 367 -1.22 -0.11 7.49
N GLY A 368 -1.55 -0.48 6.24
CA GLY A 368 -1.35 -1.80 5.67
C GLY A 368 -2.22 -2.85 6.32
N LEU A 369 -1.69 -3.45 7.40
CA LEU A 369 -2.33 -4.48 8.22
C LEU A 369 -2.21 -4.18 9.72
N TRP A 370 -1.36 -3.23 10.13
CA TRP A 370 -0.94 -3.10 11.52
C TRP A 370 -1.48 -1.80 12.12
N ALA A 371 -2.52 -1.93 12.95
CA ALA A 371 -3.10 -0.82 13.70
C ALA A 371 -3.18 -1.17 15.19
N ASN A 372 -2.88 -0.19 16.06
CA ASN A 372 -2.91 -0.35 17.51
C ASN A 372 -4.07 0.40 18.18
N GLN A 373 -5.02 0.91 17.41
CA GLN A 373 -6.13 1.74 17.89
C GLN A 373 -7.49 1.14 17.49
N ILE A 374 -8.53 1.51 18.24
CA ILE A 374 -9.92 1.27 17.87
C ILE A 374 -10.36 2.30 16.83
N GLN A 375 -10.00 3.57 17.04
CA GLN A 375 -10.17 4.64 16.08
C GLN A 375 -8.83 4.90 15.40
N THR A 376 -8.57 4.17 14.32
CA THR A 376 -7.37 4.36 13.50
C THR A 376 -7.40 5.75 12.84
N PRO A 377 -6.27 6.48 12.76
CA PRO A 377 -6.18 7.74 12.04
C PRO A 377 -6.78 7.63 10.63
N TRP A 378 -7.64 8.60 10.27
CA TRP A 378 -8.42 8.58 9.02
C TRP A 378 -9.16 7.26 8.78
N ASN A 379 -9.68 6.67 9.86
CA ASN A 379 -10.38 5.39 9.87
C ASN A 379 -9.56 4.18 9.40
N GLY A 380 -8.25 4.35 9.15
CA GLY A 380 -7.45 3.35 8.45
C GLY A 380 -8.09 2.94 7.12
N ASP A 381 -8.75 3.88 6.44
CA ASP A 381 -9.56 3.63 5.25
C ASP A 381 -8.71 3.45 3.98
N TYR A 382 -9.34 3.55 2.81
CA TYR A 382 -8.65 3.67 1.54
C TYR A 382 -8.83 5.09 0.99
N HIS A 383 -7.81 5.94 1.18
CA HIS A 383 -7.73 7.25 0.51
C HIS A 383 -7.31 7.08 -0.95
N LEU A 384 -8.14 7.61 -1.86
CA LEU A 384 -8.16 7.42 -3.30
C LEU A 384 -7.58 8.61 -4.08
N ASP A 385 -6.95 9.57 -3.41
CA ASP A 385 -6.37 10.77 -4.02
C ASP A 385 -4.83 10.82 -3.87
N VAL A 386 -4.20 9.71 -3.44
CA VAL A 386 -2.79 9.35 -3.64
C VAL A 386 -2.43 8.07 -2.87
N ASN A 387 -2.97 7.87 -1.66
CA ASN A 387 -2.41 6.94 -0.67
C ASN A 387 -2.56 5.47 -1.05
N VAL A 388 -3.79 5.01 -1.36
CA VAL A 388 -3.98 3.61 -1.78
C VAL A 388 -3.26 3.35 -3.09
N GLN A 389 -3.17 4.34 -3.99
CA GLN A 389 -2.40 4.18 -5.22
C GLN A 389 -0.92 4.01 -4.93
N MET A 390 -0.38 4.81 -4.00
CA MET A 390 1.00 4.75 -3.54
C MET A 390 1.36 3.40 -2.91
N ASN A 391 0.43 2.81 -2.15
CA ASN A 391 0.62 1.48 -1.58
C ASN A 391 0.95 0.41 -2.63
N HIS A 392 0.46 0.59 -3.85
CA HIS A 392 0.55 -0.39 -4.94
C HIS A 392 1.67 -0.12 -5.95
N TRP A 393 2.26 1.09 -5.98
CA TRP A 393 3.35 1.45 -6.90
C TRP A 393 4.58 0.53 -6.86
N PRO A 394 5.09 0.06 -5.70
CA PRO A 394 6.29 -0.77 -5.70
C PRO A 394 6.03 -2.21 -6.14
N MET A 395 4.77 -2.69 -6.14
CA MET A 395 4.47 -4.12 -6.24
C MET A 395 4.89 -4.71 -7.58
N GLU A 396 4.53 -4.05 -8.70
CA GLU A 396 4.85 -4.56 -10.03
C GLU A 396 6.36 -4.61 -10.27
N VAL A 397 7.03 -3.45 -10.19
CA VAL A 397 8.47 -3.31 -10.43
C VAL A 397 9.29 -4.22 -9.51
N SER A 398 8.81 -4.49 -8.29
CA SER A 398 9.46 -5.36 -7.30
C SER A 398 9.08 -6.84 -7.39
N ASN A 399 8.44 -7.25 -8.50
CA ASN A 399 8.12 -8.65 -8.83
C ASN A 399 7.14 -9.31 -7.85
N LEU A 400 6.11 -8.56 -7.45
CA LEU A 400 5.05 -8.96 -6.53
C LEU A 400 3.66 -8.73 -7.15
N SER A 401 3.52 -8.90 -8.46
CA SER A 401 2.32 -8.58 -9.23
C SER A 401 1.03 -9.20 -8.66
N GLU A 402 1.08 -10.41 -8.09
CA GLU A 402 -0.11 -11.05 -7.51
C GLU A 402 -0.71 -10.30 -6.31
N LEU A 403 0.04 -9.39 -5.69
CA LEU A 403 -0.41 -8.57 -4.55
C LEU A 403 -1.24 -7.36 -4.98
N ASN A 404 -1.33 -7.05 -6.28
CA ASN A 404 -2.25 -6.05 -6.82
C ASN A 404 -3.68 -6.56 -7.01
N LEU A 405 -3.89 -7.89 -7.06
CA LEU A 405 -5.21 -8.47 -7.29
C LEU A 405 -6.26 -8.10 -6.23
N PRO A 406 -5.92 -8.02 -4.92
CA PRO A 406 -6.84 -7.52 -3.89
C PRO A 406 -7.41 -6.12 -4.18
N LEU A 407 -6.62 -5.21 -4.74
CA LEU A 407 -7.12 -3.88 -5.13
C LEU A 407 -8.11 -3.99 -6.30
N ALA A 408 -7.80 -4.81 -7.31
CA ALA A 408 -8.72 -5.03 -8.42
C ALA A 408 -10.07 -5.60 -7.95
N ASP A 409 -10.06 -6.52 -6.98
CA ASP A 409 -11.29 -7.09 -6.40
C ASP A 409 -12.07 -6.07 -5.56
N LEU A 410 -11.39 -5.19 -4.81
CA LEU A 410 -12.02 -4.08 -4.10
C LEU A 410 -12.72 -3.12 -5.08
N VAL A 411 -12.00 -2.68 -6.12
CA VAL A 411 -12.49 -1.75 -7.14
C VAL A 411 -13.65 -2.33 -7.94
N GLU A 412 -13.60 -3.62 -8.29
CA GLU A 412 -14.73 -4.32 -8.91
C GLU A 412 -15.99 -4.24 -8.03
N GLY A 413 -15.85 -4.41 -6.71
CA GLY A 413 -16.93 -4.26 -5.73
C GLY A 413 -17.48 -2.82 -5.61
N MET A 414 -16.70 -1.81 -5.98
CA MET A 414 -17.09 -0.40 -5.94
C MET A 414 -17.94 0.03 -7.14
N VAL A 415 -17.96 -0.73 -8.25
CA VAL A 415 -18.66 -0.31 -9.48
C VAL A 415 -20.16 -0.11 -9.25
N ALA A 416 -20.84 -1.05 -8.60
CA ALA A 416 -22.29 -0.95 -8.41
C ALA A 416 -22.69 0.19 -7.44
N PRO A 417 -22.02 0.39 -6.28
CA PRO A 417 -22.17 1.62 -5.50
C PRO A 417 -21.86 2.89 -6.29
N GLY A 418 -20.73 2.91 -7.03
CA GLY A 418 -20.30 4.06 -7.81
C GLY A 418 -21.25 4.42 -8.95
N GLN A 419 -21.99 3.47 -9.50
CA GLN A 419 -23.07 3.72 -10.47
C GLN A 419 -24.25 4.45 -9.82
N ARG A 420 -24.61 4.10 -8.57
CA ARG A 420 -25.62 4.85 -7.81
C ARG A 420 -25.15 6.26 -7.51
N THR A 421 -23.88 6.42 -7.13
CA THR A 421 -23.27 7.74 -6.91
C THR A 421 -23.24 8.58 -8.19
N ALA A 422 -22.84 8.01 -9.33
CA ALA A 422 -22.86 8.70 -10.61
C ALA A 422 -24.26 9.21 -10.96
N LYS A 423 -25.29 8.38 -10.74
CA LYS A 423 -26.68 8.77 -10.94
C LYS A 423 -27.15 9.86 -9.96
N ALA A 424 -26.87 9.72 -8.67
CA ALA A 424 -27.37 10.61 -7.62
C ALA A 424 -26.82 12.03 -7.73
N TYR A 425 -25.51 12.16 -7.97
CA TYR A 425 -24.81 13.44 -7.96
C TYR A 425 -24.73 14.08 -9.34
N TYR A 426 -24.64 13.28 -10.41
CA TYR A 426 -24.36 13.82 -11.73
C TYR A 426 -25.43 13.52 -12.78
N ASP A 427 -26.45 12.74 -12.44
CA ASP A 427 -27.41 12.18 -13.39
C ASP A 427 -26.71 11.49 -14.58
N ALA A 428 -25.56 10.88 -14.32
CA ALA A 428 -24.63 10.40 -15.33
C ALA A 428 -24.59 8.86 -15.41
N PRO A 429 -24.32 8.28 -16.59
CA PRO A 429 -23.98 6.87 -16.72
C PRO A 429 -22.56 6.57 -16.19
N GLY A 430 -22.20 5.29 -16.15
CA GLY A 430 -20.89 4.86 -15.65
C GLY A 430 -20.81 4.83 -14.13
N TRP A 431 -19.60 4.80 -13.58
CA TRP A 431 -19.37 4.81 -12.13
C TRP A 431 -18.33 5.86 -11.74
N VAL A 432 -18.45 6.36 -10.50
CA VAL A 432 -17.51 7.30 -9.90
C VAL A 432 -17.27 6.95 -8.44
N ALA A 433 -16.07 7.28 -7.97
CA ALA A 433 -15.69 7.30 -6.57
C ALA A 433 -14.85 8.55 -6.31
N HIS A 434 -14.93 9.07 -5.09
CA HIS A 434 -14.30 10.33 -4.69
C HIS A 434 -12.99 10.09 -3.91
N VAL A 435 -12.76 10.79 -2.80
CA VAL A 435 -11.47 10.76 -2.08
C VAL A 435 -11.31 9.55 -1.16
N ILE A 436 -12.39 8.96 -0.66
CA ILE A 436 -12.30 7.87 0.33
C ILE A 436 -13.21 6.71 -0.04
N THR A 437 -12.80 5.51 0.37
CA THR A 437 -13.66 4.32 0.38
C THR A 437 -13.32 3.41 1.55
N ASN A 438 -14.17 2.42 1.77
CA ASN A 438 -14.06 1.43 2.83
C ASN A 438 -14.41 0.05 2.29
N ILE A 439 -14.33 -0.98 3.15
CA ILE A 439 -14.63 -2.36 2.75
C ILE A 439 -16.13 -2.61 2.45
N TRP A 440 -16.98 -1.62 2.71
CA TRP A 440 -18.44 -1.67 2.58
C TRP A 440 -18.96 -1.04 1.28
N GLY A 441 -18.08 -0.45 0.46
CA GLY A 441 -18.41 0.09 -0.86
C GLY A 441 -18.86 1.55 -0.85
N PHE A 442 -18.35 2.38 0.07
CA PHE A 442 -18.58 3.83 0.03
C PHE A 442 -17.93 4.46 -1.20
N THR A 443 -18.69 5.18 -2.02
CA THR A 443 -18.23 5.85 -3.25
C THR A 443 -18.66 7.31 -3.34
N GLU A 444 -19.49 7.74 -2.39
CA GLU A 444 -20.05 9.09 -2.28
C GLU A 444 -18.96 10.16 -2.07
N PRO A 445 -19.25 11.44 -2.35
CA PRO A 445 -18.37 12.54 -1.96
C PRO A 445 -18.18 12.56 -0.45
N GLY A 446 -17.01 13.01 0.01
CA GLY A 446 -16.76 13.29 1.43
C GLY A 446 -17.58 14.48 1.96
N GLU A 447 -17.30 14.88 3.20
CA GLU A 447 -18.18 15.81 3.95
C GLU A 447 -17.96 17.30 3.61
N SER A 448 -17.02 17.62 2.73
CA SER A 448 -16.70 19.00 2.34
C SER A 448 -16.28 19.10 0.88
N ALA A 449 -16.59 20.22 0.24
CA ALA A 449 -16.14 20.58 -1.09
C ALA A 449 -14.61 20.66 -1.22
N SER A 450 -13.90 21.06 -0.16
CA SER A 450 -12.46 21.33 -0.22
C SER A 450 -11.59 20.10 -0.47
N TRP A 451 -12.12 18.92 -0.18
CA TRP A 451 -11.45 17.63 -0.41
C TRP A 451 -12.43 16.60 -0.97
N GLY A 452 -13.56 16.39 -0.31
CA GLY A 452 -14.49 15.28 -0.54
C GLY A 452 -15.23 15.30 -1.88
N ALA A 453 -15.44 16.46 -2.50
CA ALA A 453 -16.08 16.56 -3.82
C ALA A 453 -15.11 16.29 -5.00
N THR A 454 -13.85 15.96 -4.73
CA THR A 454 -12.91 15.55 -5.76
C THR A 454 -13.34 14.21 -6.37
N LYS A 455 -13.62 14.18 -7.67
CA LYS A 455 -14.18 13.01 -8.38
C LYS A 455 -13.18 12.19 -9.19
N VAL A 456 -11.88 12.32 -8.90
CA VAL A 456 -10.81 11.63 -9.67
C VAL A 456 -10.50 10.22 -9.19
N GLY A 457 -10.99 9.82 -8.01
CA GLY A 457 -10.63 8.55 -7.37
C GLY A 457 -10.86 7.33 -8.27
N SER A 458 -12.04 7.23 -8.90
CA SER A 458 -12.33 6.12 -9.83
C SER A 458 -11.39 6.06 -11.04
N GLY A 459 -11.04 7.21 -11.63
CA GLY A 459 -10.12 7.29 -12.76
C GLY A 459 -8.68 6.94 -12.38
N TRP A 460 -8.20 7.39 -11.22
CA TRP A 460 -6.86 7.03 -10.74
C TRP A 460 -6.77 5.55 -10.37
N LEU A 461 -7.77 4.98 -9.68
CA LEU A 461 -7.81 3.54 -9.41
C LEU A 461 -7.69 2.72 -10.70
N CYS A 462 -8.34 3.15 -11.78
CA CYS A 462 -8.21 2.52 -13.10
C CYS A 462 -6.77 2.52 -13.64
N SER A 463 -5.93 3.49 -13.27
CA SER A 463 -4.50 3.52 -13.60
C SER A 463 -3.74 2.38 -12.92
N ASN A 464 -3.94 2.14 -11.62
CA ASN A 464 -3.34 1.00 -10.92
C ASN A 464 -3.76 -0.35 -11.52
N LEU A 465 -5.05 -0.49 -11.89
CA LEU A 465 -5.57 -1.69 -12.56
C LEU A 465 -4.90 -1.90 -13.93
N TRP A 466 -4.79 -0.83 -14.72
CA TRP A 466 -4.10 -0.89 -16.01
C TRP A 466 -2.62 -1.23 -15.86
N ASP A 467 -1.92 -0.67 -14.87
CA ASP A 467 -0.52 -0.94 -14.64
C ASP A 467 -0.26 -2.42 -14.36
N HIS A 468 -1.13 -3.10 -13.58
CA HIS A 468 -1.03 -4.56 -13.43
C HIS A 468 -1.09 -5.28 -14.79
N TYR A 469 -2.00 -4.89 -15.68
CA TYR A 469 -2.02 -5.41 -17.05
C TYR A 469 -0.72 -5.07 -17.80
N ALA A 470 -0.25 -3.83 -17.75
CA ALA A 470 0.94 -3.38 -18.47
C ALA A 470 2.20 -4.15 -18.03
N PHE A 471 2.31 -4.54 -16.76
CA PHE A 471 3.44 -5.33 -16.24
C PHE A 471 3.29 -6.84 -16.43
N THR A 472 2.09 -7.37 -16.61
CA THR A 472 1.85 -8.82 -16.75
C THR A 472 1.54 -9.27 -18.18
N GLU A 473 1.00 -8.39 -19.02
CA GLU A 473 0.37 -8.72 -20.31
C GLU A 473 -0.65 -9.88 -20.20
N ASP A 474 -1.34 -10.00 -19.06
CA ASP A 474 -2.38 -11.00 -18.87
C ASP A 474 -3.69 -10.53 -19.54
N HIS A 475 -3.99 -11.09 -20.72
CA HIS A 475 -5.21 -10.76 -21.47
C HIS A 475 -6.49 -11.30 -20.79
N GLY A 476 -6.38 -12.31 -19.92
CA GLY A 476 -7.49 -12.80 -19.10
C GLY A 476 -7.85 -11.78 -18.01
N TYR A 477 -6.83 -11.27 -17.32
CA TYR A 477 -6.99 -10.14 -16.39
C TYR A 477 -7.54 -8.90 -17.10
N LEU A 478 -6.99 -8.54 -18.27
CA LEU A 478 -7.48 -7.38 -19.03
C LEU A 478 -8.98 -7.50 -19.35
N ARG A 479 -9.45 -8.68 -19.79
CA ARG A 479 -10.89 -8.93 -19.99
C ARG A 479 -11.71 -8.76 -18.71
N LYS A 480 -11.17 -9.19 -17.56
CA LYS A 480 -11.84 -9.04 -16.25
C LYS A 480 -12.00 -7.55 -15.88
N ILE A 481 -10.95 -6.75 -16.02
CA ILE A 481 -10.98 -5.34 -15.60
C ILE A 481 -11.56 -4.38 -16.63
N TYR A 482 -11.64 -4.78 -17.91
CA TYR A 482 -12.11 -3.90 -18.98
C TYR A 482 -13.50 -3.29 -18.72
N PRO A 483 -14.51 -4.03 -18.21
CA PRO A 483 -15.79 -3.43 -17.83
C PRO A 483 -15.66 -2.31 -16.78
N VAL A 484 -14.75 -2.45 -15.81
CA VAL A 484 -14.48 -1.44 -14.78
C VAL A 484 -13.91 -0.16 -15.43
N LEU A 485 -12.87 -0.31 -16.26
CA LEU A 485 -12.24 0.79 -17.00
C LEU A 485 -13.25 1.51 -17.91
N LYS A 486 -14.02 0.73 -18.68
CA LYS A 486 -15.02 1.25 -19.61
C LYS A 486 -16.10 2.06 -18.87
N GLN A 487 -16.61 1.55 -17.76
CA GLN A 487 -17.66 2.24 -17.00
C GLN A 487 -17.15 3.52 -16.33
N ALA A 488 -15.88 3.57 -15.90
CA ALA A 488 -15.26 4.81 -15.45
C ALA A 488 -15.15 5.80 -16.61
N ALA A 489 -14.63 5.36 -17.76
CA ALA A 489 -14.48 6.21 -18.94
C ALA A 489 -15.83 6.74 -19.44
N LEU A 490 -16.90 5.95 -19.36
CA LEU A 490 -18.26 6.37 -19.68
C LEU A 490 -18.74 7.52 -18.79
N PHE A 491 -18.47 7.44 -17.49
CA PHE A 491 -18.77 8.53 -16.55
C PHE A 491 -18.02 9.81 -16.94
N TYR A 492 -16.69 9.75 -17.05
CA TYR A 492 -15.90 10.94 -17.41
C TYR A 492 -16.29 11.50 -18.79
N SER A 493 -16.53 10.64 -19.78
CA SER A 493 -16.99 11.02 -21.12
C SER A 493 -18.31 11.79 -21.11
N SER A 494 -19.23 11.44 -20.20
CA SER A 494 -20.51 12.14 -20.02
C SER A 494 -20.40 13.43 -19.22
N MET A 495 -19.36 13.56 -18.40
CA MET A 495 -19.14 14.71 -17.51
C MET A 495 -18.39 15.88 -18.15
N LEU A 496 -17.79 15.64 -19.32
CA LEU A 496 -17.09 16.65 -20.10
C LEU A 496 -18.08 17.67 -20.67
N ILE A 497 -17.85 18.94 -20.33
CA ILE A 497 -18.58 20.09 -20.85
C ILE A 497 -17.61 21.05 -21.56
N LYS A 498 -18.08 21.79 -22.56
CA LYS A 498 -17.24 22.78 -23.24
C LYS A 498 -17.04 24.01 -22.35
N ASP A 499 -15.80 24.30 -22.00
CA ASP A 499 -15.42 25.55 -21.37
C ASP A 499 -15.49 26.69 -22.40
N VAL A 500 -16.19 27.76 -22.06
CA VAL A 500 -16.45 28.87 -22.99
C VAL A 500 -15.18 29.69 -23.24
N LYS A 501 -14.28 29.78 -22.25
CA LYS A 501 -13.06 30.60 -22.35
C LYS A 501 -11.99 29.93 -23.20
N SER A 502 -11.68 28.68 -22.90
CA SER A 502 -10.61 27.92 -23.56
C SER A 502 -11.08 27.13 -24.78
N GLY A 503 -12.38 26.81 -24.86
CA GLY A 503 -12.95 25.96 -25.90
C GLY A 503 -12.75 24.45 -25.68
N TYR A 504 -11.97 24.05 -24.67
CA TYR A 504 -11.73 22.66 -24.33
C TYR A 504 -12.94 21.99 -23.66
N LEU A 505 -12.99 20.67 -23.72
CA LEU A 505 -13.87 19.83 -22.92
C LEU A 505 -13.25 19.60 -21.54
N VAL A 506 -13.91 20.10 -20.50
CA VAL A 506 -13.43 20.05 -19.11
C VAL A 506 -14.46 19.41 -18.18
N THR A 507 -14.00 18.95 -17.03
CA THR A 507 -14.87 18.55 -15.92
C THR A 507 -15.31 19.78 -15.11
N SER A 508 -16.55 19.80 -14.65
CA SER A 508 -17.03 20.81 -13.69
C SER A 508 -18.28 20.31 -12.92
N PRO A 509 -18.37 20.51 -11.60
CA PRO A 509 -17.32 20.99 -10.69
C PRO A 509 -16.21 19.94 -10.49
N SER A 510 -14.99 20.35 -10.15
CA SER A 510 -13.92 19.48 -9.64
C SER A 510 -12.95 20.29 -8.76
N SER A 511 -11.90 19.66 -8.25
CA SER A 511 -10.85 20.26 -7.41
C SER A 511 -9.50 19.61 -7.69
N SER A 512 -8.41 20.32 -7.38
CA SER A 512 -7.09 19.71 -7.28
C SER A 512 -6.88 19.28 -5.82
N PRO A 513 -6.82 17.98 -5.48
CA PRO A 513 -6.68 17.53 -4.10
C PRO A 513 -5.39 18.06 -3.46
N GLU A 514 -5.40 18.59 -2.24
CA GLU A 514 -6.52 19.21 -1.51
C GLU A 514 -6.23 20.72 -1.42
N ASN A 515 -5.89 21.30 -2.56
CA ASN A 515 -5.32 22.64 -2.63
C ASN A 515 -6.41 23.70 -2.84
N THR A 516 -6.08 24.91 -2.41
CA THR A 516 -6.98 26.07 -2.42
C THR A 516 -6.28 27.25 -3.09
N PHE A 517 -7.07 28.09 -3.76
CA PHE A 517 -6.58 29.25 -4.48
C PHE A 517 -7.36 30.52 -4.11
N TYR A 518 -6.74 31.67 -4.31
CA TYR A 518 -7.36 32.99 -4.16
C TYR A 518 -8.12 33.38 -5.42
N LEU A 519 -9.33 33.91 -5.21
CA LEU A 519 -10.15 34.54 -6.24
C LEU A 519 -9.86 36.05 -6.33
N PRO A 520 -10.18 36.71 -7.45
CA PRO A 520 -10.02 38.16 -7.60
C PRO A 520 -10.78 38.99 -6.55
N ASN A 521 -11.85 38.43 -5.97
CA ASN A 521 -12.63 39.07 -4.90
C ASN A 521 -11.98 38.96 -3.50
N GLY A 522 -10.78 38.38 -3.40
CA GLY A 522 -10.04 38.21 -2.15
C GLY A 522 -10.45 37.01 -1.30
N LYS A 523 -11.51 36.26 -1.68
CA LYS A 523 -11.90 35.00 -1.03
C LYS A 523 -11.10 33.83 -1.60
N THR A 524 -11.30 32.65 -1.02
CA THR A 524 -10.68 31.41 -1.45
C THR A 524 -11.70 30.39 -1.92
N ALA A 525 -11.27 29.51 -2.82
CA ALA A 525 -12.05 28.36 -3.27
C ALA A 525 -11.11 27.19 -3.61
N SER A 526 -11.66 25.98 -3.58
CA SER A 526 -11.01 24.74 -4.05
C SER A 526 -11.71 24.19 -5.29
N ILE A 527 -13.01 24.47 -5.44
CA ILE A 527 -13.82 24.01 -6.57
C ILE A 527 -13.57 24.88 -7.81
N CYS A 528 -13.37 24.23 -8.96
CA CYS A 528 -13.03 24.84 -10.23
C CYS A 528 -13.55 24.00 -11.41
N ALA A 529 -13.24 24.46 -12.64
CA ALA A 529 -13.42 23.68 -13.86
C ALA A 529 -12.06 23.22 -14.41
N GLY A 530 -11.98 21.95 -14.82
CA GLY A 530 -10.84 21.36 -15.51
C GLY A 530 -9.48 21.45 -14.82
N PRO A 531 -9.36 21.20 -13.49
CA PRO A 531 -8.04 21.18 -12.85
C PRO A 531 -7.10 20.22 -13.58
N THR A 532 -5.79 20.50 -13.59
CA THR A 532 -4.82 19.78 -14.43
C THR A 532 -4.81 18.27 -14.15
N ILE A 533 -5.02 17.85 -12.90
CA ILE A 533 -5.12 16.43 -12.53
C ILE A 533 -6.29 15.70 -13.24
N ASP A 534 -7.48 16.33 -13.33
CA ASP A 534 -8.62 15.74 -14.03
C ASP A 534 -8.28 15.51 -15.51
N ASN A 535 -7.66 16.51 -16.14
CA ASN A 535 -7.28 16.45 -17.55
C ASN A 535 -6.29 15.32 -17.80
N GLN A 536 -5.30 15.15 -16.92
CA GLN A 536 -4.30 14.09 -17.02
C GLN A 536 -4.91 12.70 -16.79
N ILE A 537 -5.78 12.54 -15.78
CA ILE A 537 -6.45 11.25 -15.49
C ILE A 537 -7.37 10.85 -16.64
N ILE A 538 -8.16 11.78 -17.19
CA ILE A 538 -9.04 11.50 -18.33
C ILE A 538 -8.23 11.09 -19.55
N ARG A 539 -7.10 11.76 -19.82
CA ARG A 539 -6.21 11.40 -20.92
C ARG A 539 -5.69 9.98 -20.79
N GLU A 540 -5.20 9.62 -19.62
CA GLU A 540 -4.68 8.27 -19.38
C GLU A 540 -5.81 7.22 -19.45
N LEU A 541 -6.93 7.45 -18.76
CA LEU A 541 -8.06 6.52 -18.74
C LEU A 541 -8.60 6.26 -20.15
N PHE A 542 -8.84 7.30 -20.94
CA PHE A 542 -9.35 7.14 -22.31
C PHE A 542 -8.34 6.38 -23.18
N SER A 543 -7.06 6.75 -23.11
CA SER A 543 -5.99 6.07 -23.85
C SER A 543 -5.90 4.57 -23.49
N ASN A 544 -6.05 4.24 -22.21
CA ASN A 544 -6.03 2.86 -21.73
C ASN A 544 -7.27 2.09 -22.22
N VAL A 545 -8.46 2.68 -22.20
CA VAL A 545 -9.68 2.05 -22.72
C VAL A 545 -9.63 1.84 -24.23
N ILE A 546 -9.12 2.82 -24.99
CA ILE A 546 -8.89 2.70 -26.45
C ILE A 546 -7.92 1.55 -26.73
N THR A 547 -6.80 1.52 -26.00
CA THR A 547 -5.78 0.47 -26.15
C THR A 547 -6.35 -0.91 -25.80
N ALA A 548 -7.07 -1.02 -24.68
CA ALA A 548 -7.72 -2.25 -24.25
C ALA A 548 -8.77 -2.73 -25.26
N SER A 549 -9.61 -1.82 -25.77
CA SER A 549 -10.61 -2.08 -26.80
C SER A 549 -9.97 -2.68 -28.06
N SER A 550 -8.85 -2.12 -28.52
CA SER A 550 -8.08 -2.63 -29.65
C SER A 550 -7.50 -4.02 -29.38
N ILE A 551 -6.85 -4.23 -28.22
CA ILE A 551 -6.27 -5.53 -27.83
C ILE A 551 -7.33 -6.63 -27.73
N LEU A 552 -8.48 -6.30 -27.12
CA LEU A 552 -9.59 -7.23 -26.90
C LEU A 552 -10.54 -7.35 -28.09
N LYS A 553 -10.41 -6.47 -29.09
CA LYS A 553 -11.28 -6.38 -30.28
C LYS A 553 -12.76 -6.22 -29.94
N MET A 554 -13.08 -5.29 -29.05
CA MET A 554 -14.46 -4.99 -28.60
C MET A 554 -14.70 -3.49 -28.47
N ASP A 555 -15.95 -3.04 -28.50
CA ASP A 555 -16.35 -1.65 -28.20
C ASP A 555 -15.62 -0.57 -29.03
N GLN A 556 -15.38 -0.84 -30.33
CA GLN A 556 -14.67 0.06 -31.22
C GLN A 556 -15.37 1.41 -31.38
N ASP A 557 -16.71 1.43 -31.46
CA ASP A 557 -17.48 2.67 -31.57
C ASP A 557 -17.26 3.60 -30.35
N PHE A 558 -17.23 3.00 -29.15
CA PHE A 558 -16.95 3.76 -27.94
C PHE A 558 -15.49 4.24 -27.89
N ALA A 559 -14.53 3.42 -28.32
CA ALA A 559 -13.14 3.85 -28.44
C ALA A 559 -12.99 5.04 -29.39
N THR A 560 -13.67 5.03 -30.55
CA THR A 560 -13.69 6.16 -31.49
C THR A 560 -14.31 7.42 -30.87
N GLU A 561 -15.39 7.30 -30.09
CA GLU A 561 -15.95 8.44 -29.34
C GLU A 561 -14.92 9.04 -28.36
N LEU A 562 -14.22 8.19 -27.61
CA LEU A 562 -13.19 8.63 -26.67
C LEU A 562 -12.03 9.31 -27.38
N GLU A 563 -11.57 8.78 -28.52
CA GLU A 563 -10.52 9.40 -29.35
C GLU A 563 -10.92 10.82 -29.80
N GLN A 564 -12.16 11.00 -30.26
CA GLN A 564 -12.68 12.31 -30.68
C GLN A 564 -12.79 13.30 -29.50
N LYS A 565 -13.21 12.83 -28.33
CA LYS A 565 -13.25 13.68 -27.13
C LYS A 565 -11.85 14.05 -26.64
N LEU A 566 -10.91 13.11 -26.69
CA LEU A 566 -9.53 13.29 -26.23
C LEU A 566 -8.80 14.42 -26.97
N SER A 567 -9.11 14.65 -28.25
CA SER A 567 -8.55 15.78 -29.02
C SER A 567 -9.07 17.15 -28.57
N HIS A 568 -10.12 17.18 -27.74
CA HIS A 568 -10.73 18.41 -27.21
C HIS A 568 -10.54 18.57 -25.70
N VAL A 569 -10.00 17.58 -24.98
CA VAL A 569 -9.59 17.71 -23.56
C VAL A 569 -8.36 18.63 -23.48
N PRO A 570 -8.16 19.44 -22.41
CA PRO A 570 -6.94 20.25 -22.25
C PRO A 570 -5.66 19.41 -22.35
N PRO A 571 -4.51 19.94 -22.79
CA PRO A 571 -3.25 19.20 -22.87
C PRO A 571 -2.83 18.65 -21.50
N ALA A 572 -1.82 17.77 -21.49
CA ALA A 572 -1.29 17.17 -20.26
C ALA A 572 -0.76 18.21 -19.26
N GLY A 573 -0.45 19.42 -19.72
CA GLY A 573 -0.18 20.55 -18.85
C GLY A 573 -0.12 21.85 -19.63
N ILE A 574 -0.28 22.96 -18.91
CA ILE A 574 -0.20 24.32 -19.42
C ILE A 574 0.88 25.02 -18.59
N ILE A 575 1.81 25.72 -19.24
CA ILE A 575 2.89 26.43 -18.57
C ILE A 575 2.40 27.83 -18.21
N GLY A 576 2.49 28.17 -16.93
CA GLY A 576 2.10 29.47 -16.38
C GLY A 576 3.12 30.58 -16.70
N LYS A 577 2.78 31.81 -16.34
CA LYS A 577 3.63 32.98 -16.61
C LYS A 577 4.97 32.95 -15.87
N ASP A 578 5.02 32.25 -14.73
CA ASP A 578 6.23 32.03 -13.93
C ASP A 578 7.05 30.80 -14.36
N GLY A 579 6.62 30.12 -15.42
CA GLY A 579 7.26 28.93 -15.97
C GLY A 579 6.94 27.63 -15.25
N ARG A 580 6.08 27.63 -14.22
CA ARG A 580 5.60 26.40 -13.57
C ARG A 580 4.47 25.77 -14.37
N LEU A 581 4.20 24.49 -14.09
CA LEU A 581 3.01 23.83 -14.59
C LEU A 581 1.79 24.38 -13.83
N LEU A 582 0.78 24.88 -14.53
CA LEU A 582 -0.44 25.35 -13.88
C LEU A 582 -1.20 24.20 -13.21
N GLU A 583 -1.61 24.41 -11.96
CA GLU A 583 -2.43 23.45 -11.22
C GLU A 583 -3.91 23.49 -11.66
N TRP A 584 -4.37 24.66 -12.10
CA TRP A 584 -5.72 24.91 -12.61
C TRP A 584 -5.66 25.50 -14.02
N MET A 585 -6.79 25.51 -14.75
CA MET A 585 -6.86 26.15 -16.08
C MET A 585 -6.54 27.66 -16.05
N GLU A 586 -6.84 28.29 -14.93
CA GLU A 586 -6.52 29.69 -14.67
C GLU A 586 -5.24 29.78 -13.81
N ASP A 587 -4.44 30.82 -14.05
CA ASP A 587 -3.22 31.12 -13.30
C ASP A 587 -3.55 31.76 -11.94
N TYR A 588 -4.24 30.99 -11.09
CA TYR A 588 -4.65 31.45 -9.77
C TYR A 588 -3.46 31.56 -8.82
N LYS A 589 -3.53 32.54 -7.91
CA LYS A 589 -2.60 32.61 -6.78
C LYS A 589 -2.95 31.54 -5.75
N GLU A 590 -1.99 30.68 -5.42
CA GLU A 590 -2.11 29.63 -4.43
C GLU A 590 -2.19 30.20 -3.00
N THR A 591 -2.96 29.54 -2.12
CA THR A 591 -2.95 29.86 -0.68
C THR A 591 -1.76 29.25 0.05
N ASP A 592 -1.22 28.15 -0.49
CA ASP A 592 -0.07 27.43 0.04
C ASP A 592 0.81 26.94 -1.12
N ALA A 593 1.91 27.64 -1.37
CA ALA A 593 2.85 27.30 -2.44
C ALA A 593 3.68 26.04 -2.12
N GLN A 594 3.73 25.60 -0.86
CA GLN A 594 4.44 24.39 -0.42
C GLN A 594 3.48 23.27 -0.05
N HIS A 595 2.26 23.32 -0.59
CA HIS A 595 1.22 22.35 -0.31
C HIS A 595 1.70 20.91 -0.51
N ARG A 596 1.29 20.03 0.41
CA ARG A 596 1.73 18.63 0.46
C ARG A 596 1.33 17.82 -0.78
N HIS A 597 0.20 18.15 -1.41
CA HIS A 597 -0.20 17.54 -2.67
C HIS A 597 0.45 18.28 -3.85
N ILE A 598 0.86 17.49 -4.85
CA ILE A 598 1.34 18.01 -6.13
C ILE A 598 0.54 17.35 -7.27
N SER A 599 -0.78 17.36 -7.10
CA SER A 599 -1.77 16.62 -7.92
C SER A 599 -1.67 16.88 -9.42
N HIS A 600 -1.34 18.11 -9.81
CA HIS A 600 -1.15 18.49 -11.22
C HIS A 600 0.11 17.90 -11.87
N LEU A 601 0.96 17.20 -11.12
CA LEU A 601 2.07 16.40 -11.65
C LEU A 601 1.74 14.93 -11.84
N TYR A 602 0.48 14.50 -11.69
CA TYR A 602 0.04 13.13 -12.01
C TYR A 602 0.54 12.65 -13.39
N GLY A 603 0.53 13.54 -14.37
CA GLY A 603 1.02 13.29 -15.73
C GLY A 603 2.50 12.92 -15.82
N LEU A 604 3.32 13.35 -14.85
CA LEU A 604 4.75 12.98 -14.73
C LEU A 604 4.92 11.64 -14.01
N PHE A 605 4.17 11.43 -12.92
CA PHE A 605 4.07 10.16 -12.19
C PHE A 605 2.72 10.11 -11.46
N PRO A 606 2.00 8.98 -11.43
CA PRO A 606 2.38 7.66 -11.95
C PRO A 606 2.24 7.51 -13.47
N ALA A 607 1.46 8.38 -14.11
CA ALA A 607 1.23 8.33 -15.55
C ALA A 607 2.51 8.60 -16.36
N ALA A 608 2.39 8.60 -17.67
CA ALA A 608 3.49 8.82 -18.62
C ALA A 608 3.17 9.91 -19.66
N LEU A 609 2.39 10.91 -19.26
CA LEU A 609 1.96 12.00 -20.14
C LEU A 609 3.02 13.11 -20.27
N ILE A 610 3.84 13.27 -19.24
CA ILE A 610 4.98 14.19 -19.18
C ILE A 610 6.23 13.36 -18.94
N THR A 611 7.22 13.48 -19.81
CA THR A 611 8.48 12.72 -19.74
C THR A 611 9.67 13.65 -20.01
N ALA A 612 10.81 13.35 -19.39
CA ALA A 612 12.02 14.16 -19.52
C ALA A 612 12.45 14.34 -21.00
N ASP A 613 12.43 13.25 -21.78
CA ASP A 613 12.85 13.25 -23.17
C ASP A 613 11.73 13.64 -24.16
N GLY A 614 10.48 13.23 -23.89
CA GLY A 614 9.38 13.34 -24.84
C GLY A 614 8.62 14.67 -24.77
N THR A 615 8.64 15.34 -23.62
CA THR A 615 7.99 16.63 -23.41
C THR A 615 8.90 17.56 -22.57
N PRO A 616 10.09 17.92 -23.07
CA PRO A 616 11.12 18.57 -22.27
C PRO A 616 10.68 19.93 -21.68
N GLU A 617 9.85 20.70 -22.39
CA GLU A 617 9.31 21.96 -21.89
C GLU A 617 8.38 21.77 -20.67
N LEU A 618 7.49 20.76 -20.72
CA LEU A 618 6.64 20.42 -19.59
C LEU A 618 7.45 19.80 -18.44
N ALA A 619 8.48 19.01 -18.74
CA ALA A 619 9.37 18.44 -17.72
C ALA A 619 10.12 19.53 -16.96
N GLU A 620 10.61 20.56 -17.65
CA GLU A 620 11.22 21.74 -17.02
C GLU A 620 10.20 22.53 -16.18
N ALA A 621 8.97 22.69 -16.66
CA ALA A 621 7.91 23.30 -15.86
C ALA A 621 7.59 22.50 -14.59
N CYS A 622 7.64 21.16 -14.65
CA CYS A 622 7.51 20.29 -13.48
C CYS A 622 8.65 20.48 -12.48
N ARG A 623 9.91 20.63 -12.94
CA ARG A 623 11.06 20.95 -12.05
C ARG A 623 10.79 22.24 -11.27
N ARG A 624 10.38 23.29 -11.96
CA ARG A 624 10.07 24.59 -11.35
C ARG A 624 8.92 24.49 -10.35
N THR A 625 7.89 23.71 -10.66
CA THR A 625 6.82 23.39 -9.71
C THR A 625 7.37 22.73 -8.45
N LEU A 626 8.22 21.70 -8.59
CA LEU A 626 8.81 20.98 -7.46
C LEU A 626 9.73 21.85 -6.62
N ASP A 627 10.52 22.74 -7.25
CA ASP A 627 11.38 23.69 -6.54
C ASP A 627 10.57 24.63 -5.65
N VAL A 628 9.41 25.12 -6.13
CA VAL A 628 8.51 25.96 -5.32
C VAL A 628 7.79 25.16 -4.25
N ARG A 629 7.31 23.94 -4.55
CA ARG A 629 6.68 23.02 -3.59
C ARG A 629 7.63 22.61 -2.45
N GLY A 630 8.94 22.70 -2.68
CA GLY A 630 9.96 22.32 -1.71
C GLY A 630 10.05 20.82 -1.46
N ASP A 631 10.95 20.40 -0.58
CA ASP A 631 11.28 18.97 -0.38
C ASP A 631 10.65 18.36 0.88
N ASP A 632 10.00 19.15 1.72
CA ASP A 632 9.40 18.69 2.98
C ASP A 632 7.90 18.39 2.80
N GLY A 633 7.30 17.75 3.79
CA GLY A 633 5.90 17.37 3.83
C GLY A 633 5.69 16.13 4.72
N PRO A 634 4.48 15.57 4.77
CA PRO A 634 4.27 14.23 5.30
C PRO A 634 5.08 13.20 4.49
N SER A 635 5.40 12.05 5.09
CA SER A 635 6.25 11.02 4.47
C SER A 635 5.82 10.60 3.05
N TRP A 636 4.51 10.43 2.80
CA TRP A 636 3.99 10.14 1.46
C TRP A 636 4.29 11.25 0.45
N SER A 637 4.26 12.53 0.87
CA SER A 637 4.56 13.67 0.00
C SER A 637 6.04 13.70 -0.36
N ILE A 638 6.92 13.46 0.61
CA ILE A 638 8.36 13.34 0.39
C ILE A 638 8.65 12.19 -0.58
N ALA A 639 8.01 11.03 -0.37
CA ALA A 639 8.13 9.87 -1.26
C ALA A 639 7.60 10.14 -2.68
N TYR A 640 6.50 10.88 -2.81
CA TYR A 640 5.96 11.26 -4.12
C TYR A 640 6.91 12.21 -4.86
N LYS A 641 7.46 13.20 -4.16
CA LYS A 641 8.48 14.11 -4.70
C LYS A 641 9.72 13.34 -5.17
N LEU A 642 10.17 12.34 -4.41
CA LEU A 642 11.30 11.47 -4.79
C LEU A 642 11.05 10.85 -6.17
N LEU A 643 9.85 10.27 -6.37
CA LEU A 643 9.43 9.65 -7.63
C LEU A 643 9.38 10.65 -8.79
N PHE A 644 8.89 11.86 -8.56
CA PHE A 644 8.90 12.91 -9.59
C PHE A 644 10.31 13.26 -10.04
N TRP A 645 11.24 13.48 -9.10
CA TRP A 645 12.64 13.76 -9.44
C TRP A 645 13.31 12.57 -10.15
N ALA A 646 12.90 11.34 -9.84
CA ALA A 646 13.41 10.15 -10.53
C ALA A 646 12.93 10.10 -11.98
N ARG A 647 11.65 10.43 -12.23
CA ARG A 647 11.08 10.59 -13.59
C ARG A 647 11.67 11.76 -14.38
N LEU A 648 12.21 12.74 -13.68
CA LEU A 648 12.97 13.85 -14.26
C LEU A 648 14.47 13.52 -14.40
N HIS A 649 14.91 12.28 -14.15
CA HIS A 649 16.30 11.85 -14.29
C HIS A 649 17.28 12.61 -13.37
N ASP A 650 16.80 13.12 -12.23
CA ASP A 650 17.61 13.81 -11.22
C ASP A 650 17.85 12.90 -10.01
N GLY A 651 18.87 12.05 -10.12
CA GLY A 651 19.22 11.09 -9.08
C GLY A 651 19.63 11.74 -7.76
N GLU A 652 20.28 12.90 -7.81
CA GLU A 652 20.73 13.62 -6.62
C GLU A 652 19.55 14.18 -5.83
N ARG A 653 18.58 14.80 -6.51
CA ARG A 653 17.41 15.34 -5.84
C ARG A 653 16.49 14.24 -5.33
N SER A 654 16.32 13.14 -6.06
CA SER A 654 15.67 11.94 -5.54
C SER A 654 16.37 11.38 -4.30
N TYR A 655 17.69 11.24 -4.31
CA TYR A 655 18.44 10.74 -3.15
C TYR A 655 18.38 11.70 -1.96
N LYS A 656 18.34 13.02 -2.19
CA LYS A 656 18.08 14.01 -1.14
C LYS A 656 16.73 13.77 -0.46
N LEU A 657 15.67 13.56 -1.23
CA LEU A 657 14.33 13.27 -0.69
C LEU A 657 14.26 11.90 0.00
N PHE A 658 15.01 10.91 -0.47
CA PHE A 658 15.17 9.65 0.25
C PHE A 658 15.78 9.86 1.64
N LYS A 659 16.83 10.68 1.75
CA LYS A 659 17.43 11.05 3.05
C LYS A 659 16.45 11.82 3.94
N GLU A 660 15.66 12.70 3.34
CA GLU A 660 14.60 13.45 4.04
C GLU A 660 13.53 12.49 4.61
N LEU A 661 13.06 11.54 3.81
CA LEU A 661 12.10 10.51 4.23
C LEU A 661 12.61 9.69 5.41
N LEU A 662 13.91 9.43 5.49
CA LEU A 662 14.53 8.65 6.56
C LEU A 662 14.81 9.44 7.85
N LYS A 663 14.40 10.71 7.96
CA LYS A 663 14.54 11.44 9.21
C LYS A 663 13.76 10.76 10.34
N PRO A 664 14.40 10.46 11.50
CA PRO A 664 13.73 9.79 12.59
C PRO A 664 12.75 10.74 13.31
N THR A 665 11.57 10.22 13.67
CA THR A 665 10.57 10.93 14.49
C THR A 665 9.89 9.98 15.46
N LEU A 666 9.28 10.53 16.51
CA LEU A 666 8.39 9.84 17.45
C LEU A 666 7.02 10.54 17.58
N ARG A 667 6.74 11.52 16.72
CA ARG A 667 5.45 12.21 16.68
C ARG A 667 4.35 11.24 16.23
N THR A 668 3.22 11.26 16.91
CA THR A 668 2.03 10.45 16.61
C THR A 668 0.76 11.28 16.48
N ASP A 669 0.90 12.61 16.56
CA ASP A 669 -0.17 13.55 16.26
C ASP A 669 -0.42 13.62 14.75
N ILE A 670 -1.68 13.82 14.35
CA ILE A 670 -2.06 14.01 12.94
C ILE A 670 -1.43 15.30 12.40
N ASN A 671 -0.63 15.16 11.35
CA ASN A 671 0.08 16.24 10.71
C ASN A 671 -0.27 16.36 9.21
N TYR A 672 -0.70 17.55 8.79
CA TYR A 672 -0.98 17.87 7.39
C TYR A 672 0.11 18.73 6.73
N GLY A 673 1.22 19.02 7.43
CA GLY A 673 2.31 19.86 6.96
C GLY A 673 3.67 19.16 6.93
N ALA A 674 4.73 19.95 6.99
CA ALA A 674 6.12 19.51 7.04
C ALA A 674 6.45 18.62 8.25
N GLY A 675 7.57 17.88 8.18
CA GLY A 675 8.09 17.07 9.28
C GLY A 675 7.68 15.59 9.25
N GLY A 676 7.47 15.04 8.04
CA GLY A 676 7.42 13.60 7.83
C GLY A 676 8.77 12.92 8.11
N GLY A 677 8.77 11.59 8.16
CA GLY A 677 9.98 10.81 8.43
C GLY A 677 9.72 9.32 8.56
N VAL A 678 10.52 8.65 9.38
CA VAL A 678 10.32 7.25 9.79
C VAL A 678 10.43 7.09 11.31
N TYR A 679 9.77 6.08 11.84
CA TYR A 679 9.91 5.63 13.21
C TYR A 679 11.14 4.74 13.41
N PRO A 680 11.55 4.43 14.66
CA PRO A 680 12.66 3.52 14.92
C PRO A 680 12.53 2.14 14.26
N ASN A 681 11.30 1.66 14.02
CA ASN A 681 11.00 0.42 13.30
C ASN A 681 10.93 0.57 11.76
N LEU A 682 11.40 1.70 11.22
CA LEU A 682 11.37 2.08 9.80
C LEU A 682 9.99 2.24 9.16
N LEU A 683 8.89 2.12 9.92
CA LEU A 683 7.57 2.50 9.39
C LEU A 683 7.55 4.01 9.14
N SER A 684 6.97 4.44 8.02
CA SER A 684 6.90 5.86 7.66
C SER A 684 5.93 6.62 8.56
N ALA A 685 6.31 7.85 8.85
CA ALA A 685 5.56 8.78 9.68
C ALA A 685 5.17 9.98 8.81
N GLY A 686 3.92 10.03 8.38
CA GLY A 686 3.31 11.26 7.88
C GLY A 686 2.58 11.97 9.01
N PRO A 687 3.20 12.06 10.21
CA PRO A 687 2.73 11.47 11.46
C PRO A 687 1.20 11.54 11.65
N PRO A 688 0.57 10.49 12.18
CA PRO A 688 1.14 9.25 12.72
C PRO A 688 1.62 8.26 11.63
N PHE A 689 1.79 6.99 12.00
CA PHE A 689 2.11 5.90 11.06
C PHE A 689 1.12 5.85 9.91
N GLN A 690 1.67 5.99 8.70
CA GLN A 690 1.03 5.80 7.41
C GLN A 690 1.99 5.02 6.53
N ILE A 691 1.54 3.91 5.95
CA ILE A 691 2.42 2.94 5.25
C ILE A 691 2.78 3.39 3.82
N ASP A 692 2.01 4.31 3.26
CA ASP A 692 2.19 4.88 1.93
C ASP A 692 3.63 5.37 1.70
N GLY A 693 4.23 6.10 2.64
CA GLY A 693 5.61 6.56 2.56
C GLY A 693 6.65 5.42 2.42
N ASN A 694 6.43 4.26 3.07
CA ASN A 694 7.28 3.08 2.89
C ASN A 694 7.19 2.54 1.46
N PHE A 695 5.97 2.42 0.93
CA PHE A 695 5.72 1.90 -0.40
C PHE A 695 6.21 2.87 -1.49
N GLY A 696 5.90 4.16 -1.35
CA GLY A 696 6.38 5.22 -2.23
C GLY A 696 7.90 5.34 -2.25
N GLY A 697 8.56 5.27 -1.09
CA GLY A 697 10.02 5.29 -1.02
C GLY A 697 10.68 4.06 -1.66
N ALA A 698 10.08 2.87 -1.49
CA ALA A 698 10.54 1.66 -2.17
C ALA A 698 10.34 1.74 -3.69
N ALA A 699 9.21 2.26 -4.16
CA ALA A 699 8.97 2.54 -5.58
C ALA A 699 9.98 3.57 -6.11
N GLY A 700 10.30 4.58 -5.30
CA GLY A 700 11.29 5.61 -5.59
C GLY A 700 12.68 5.05 -5.88
N ILE A 701 13.18 4.17 -5.00
CA ILE A 701 14.45 3.48 -5.21
C ILE A 701 14.41 2.66 -6.51
N ALA A 702 13.30 1.97 -6.79
CA ALA A 702 13.17 1.20 -8.03
C ALA A 702 13.18 2.11 -9.28
N GLU A 703 12.44 3.23 -9.26
CA GLU A 703 12.36 4.19 -10.38
C GLU A 703 13.67 4.95 -10.62
N MET A 704 14.55 5.08 -9.61
CA MET A 704 15.92 5.57 -9.80
C MET A 704 16.80 4.56 -10.57
N LEU A 705 16.52 3.27 -10.43
CA LEU A 705 17.30 2.17 -11.00
C LEU A 705 16.76 1.68 -12.35
N ILE A 706 15.45 1.65 -12.55
CA ILE A 706 14.80 1.17 -13.78
C ILE A 706 13.51 1.92 -14.06
N GLN A 707 13.30 2.29 -15.33
CA GLN A 707 12.04 2.86 -15.83
C GLN A 707 11.56 2.09 -17.06
N SER A 708 10.25 2.00 -17.26
CA SER A 708 9.66 1.26 -18.41
C SER A 708 8.37 1.86 -18.96
N HIS A 709 8.13 3.15 -18.72
CA HIS A 709 6.87 3.83 -19.01
C HIS A 709 6.85 4.53 -20.39
N THR A 710 7.99 4.62 -21.09
CA THR A 710 8.14 5.37 -22.36
C THR A 710 8.32 4.46 -23.59
N GLY A 711 7.81 3.22 -23.54
CA GLY A 711 7.94 2.24 -24.62
C GLY A 711 9.35 1.64 -24.78
N LYS A 712 10.25 1.91 -23.83
CA LYS A 712 11.61 1.35 -23.69
C LYS A 712 11.85 0.97 -22.22
N ILE A 713 12.74 0.02 -21.98
CA ILE A 713 13.32 -0.25 -20.65
C ILE A 713 14.54 0.63 -20.51
N GLU A 714 14.57 1.51 -19.53
CA GLU A 714 15.70 2.40 -19.24
C GLU A 714 16.39 1.97 -17.96
N LEU A 715 17.71 1.75 -18.04
CA LEU A 715 18.53 1.30 -16.91
C LEU A 715 19.34 2.47 -16.35
N LEU A 716 19.30 2.63 -15.03
CA LEU A 716 19.93 3.71 -14.28
C LEU A 716 19.50 5.13 -14.71
N PRO A 717 18.18 5.40 -14.89
CA PRO A 717 17.71 6.72 -15.34
C PRO A 717 18.05 7.85 -14.37
N ALA A 718 18.11 7.57 -13.05
CA ALA A 718 18.36 8.58 -12.03
C ALA A 718 19.27 8.05 -10.91
N LEU A 719 20.44 7.51 -11.26
CA LEU A 719 21.41 6.98 -10.28
C LEU A 719 22.18 8.12 -9.56
N PRO A 720 22.15 8.22 -8.23
CA PRO A 720 22.92 9.22 -7.48
C PRO A 720 24.39 8.84 -7.40
N ASP A 721 25.25 9.83 -7.20
CA ASP A 721 26.70 9.72 -7.00
C ASP A 721 27.05 8.72 -5.89
N ALA A 722 26.27 8.73 -4.80
CA ALA A 722 26.44 7.81 -3.66
C ALA A 722 26.41 6.32 -4.06
N TRP A 723 25.77 5.98 -5.20
CA TRP A 723 25.61 4.61 -5.67
C TRP A 723 26.42 4.32 -6.95
N LYS A 724 27.18 5.28 -7.47
CA LYS A 724 27.92 5.10 -8.73
C LYS A 724 29.04 4.07 -8.64
N ALA A 725 29.70 3.95 -7.49
CA ALA A 725 30.87 3.09 -7.34
C ALA A 725 30.63 1.66 -7.87
N SER A 726 29.54 1.02 -7.43
CA SER A 726 29.09 -0.26 -7.96
C SER A 726 27.72 -0.63 -7.42
N GLY A 727 27.02 -1.51 -8.13
CA GLY A 727 25.86 -2.20 -7.58
C GLY A 727 25.34 -3.28 -8.51
N THR A 728 24.35 -4.02 -8.03
CA THR A 728 23.72 -5.11 -8.76
C THR A 728 22.27 -5.24 -8.33
N VAL A 729 21.40 -5.42 -9.32
CA VAL A 729 20.00 -5.75 -9.11
C VAL A 729 19.60 -6.95 -9.95
N LYS A 730 18.77 -7.82 -9.39
CA LYS A 730 18.21 -8.97 -10.11
C LYS A 730 16.73 -9.08 -9.84
N GLY A 731 15.98 -9.45 -10.86
CA GLY A 731 14.59 -9.86 -10.75
C GLY A 731 13.56 -8.72 -10.77
N LEU A 732 13.95 -7.46 -11.02
CA LEU A 732 12.98 -6.39 -11.21
C LEU A 732 12.11 -6.63 -12.44
N LYS A 733 10.89 -6.10 -12.43
CA LYS A 733 9.96 -6.16 -13.57
C LYS A 733 9.97 -4.85 -14.35
N ALA A 734 9.72 -4.97 -15.64
CA ALA A 734 9.41 -3.85 -16.52
C ALA A 734 8.11 -4.13 -17.29
N ARG A 735 7.40 -3.05 -17.67
CA ARG A 735 6.18 -3.12 -18.49
C ARG A 735 6.44 -3.91 -19.77
N GLY A 736 5.46 -4.71 -20.17
CA GLY A 736 5.60 -5.77 -21.16
C GLY A 736 6.07 -7.10 -20.56
N ASN A 737 5.83 -7.37 -19.27
CA ASN A 737 6.18 -8.64 -18.64
C ASN A 737 7.63 -9.09 -18.87
N TYR A 738 8.55 -8.15 -18.65
CA TYR A 738 9.98 -8.44 -18.65
C TYR A 738 10.50 -8.60 -17.23
N THR A 739 11.50 -9.47 -17.06
CA THR A 739 12.32 -9.53 -15.84
C THR A 739 13.73 -9.09 -16.18
N VAL A 740 14.27 -8.16 -15.42
CA VAL A 740 15.52 -7.47 -15.73
C VAL A 740 16.52 -7.66 -14.59
N ASP A 741 17.71 -8.11 -14.94
CA ASP A 741 18.89 -8.09 -14.07
C ASP A 741 19.93 -7.16 -14.67
N PHE A 742 20.67 -6.43 -13.86
CA PHE A 742 21.84 -5.69 -14.32
C PHE A 742 22.80 -5.38 -13.18
N SER A 743 24.05 -5.11 -13.55
CA SER A 743 25.11 -4.66 -12.66
C SER A 743 25.77 -3.43 -13.26
N TRP A 744 26.33 -2.59 -12.40
CA TRP A 744 27.03 -1.37 -12.82
C TRP A 744 28.30 -1.14 -12.02
N LYS A 745 29.17 -0.34 -12.59
CA LYS A 745 30.41 0.17 -12.00
C LYS A 745 30.68 1.56 -12.54
N ASP A 746 31.15 2.47 -11.69
CA ASP A 746 31.46 3.86 -12.05
C ASP A 746 30.29 4.57 -12.76
N GLY A 747 29.07 4.30 -12.29
CA GLY A 747 27.82 4.85 -12.83
C GLY A 747 27.40 4.30 -14.20
N LYS A 748 28.06 3.25 -14.71
CA LYS A 748 27.75 2.66 -16.02
C LYS A 748 27.35 1.20 -15.90
N VAL A 749 26.29 0.81 -16.59
CA VAL A 749 25.87 -0.60 -16.68
C VAL A 749 26.97 -1.40 -17.36
N THR A 750 27.43 -2.45 -16.70
CA THR A 750 28.48 -3.37 -17.19
C THR A 750 27.90 -4.63 -17.77
N THR A 751 26.79 -5.13 -17.21
CA THR A 751 26.05 -6.30 -17.69
C THR A 751 24.57 -6.09 -17.46
N TYR A 752 23.74 -6.59 -18.36
CA TYR A 752 22.29 -6.70 -18.16
C TYR A 752 21.75 -7.95 -18.83
N LYS A 753 20.64 -8.47 -18.31
CA LYS A 753 19.86 -9.55 -18.91
C LYS A 753 18.39 -9.22 -18.80
N VAL A 754 17.71 -9.17 -19.94
CA VAL A 754 16.25 -9.08 -20.02
C VAL A 754 15.70 -10.47 -20.32
N ARG A 755 14.62 -10.86 -19.65
CA ARG A 755 13.91 -12.13 -19.85
C ARG A 755 12.43 -11.86 -20.08
N SER A 756 11.79 -12.68 -20.89
CA SER A 756 10.34 -12.64 -21.09
C SER A 756 9.77 -14.06 -21.18
N VAL A 757 8.48 -14.20 -20.84
CA VAL A 757 7.73 -15.45 -21.01
C VAL A 757 7.24 -15.67 -22.45
N LYS A 758 7.51 -14.74 -23.37
CA LYS A 758 7.20 -14.83 -24.80
C LYS A 758 8.41 -14.37 -25.61
N ASN A 759 8.59 -14.95 -26.79
CA ASN A 759 9.59 -14.44 -27.74
C ASN A 759 9.11 -13.10 -28.30
N LYS A 760 9.83 -12.02 -27.98
CA LYS A 760 9.51 -10.68 -28.48
C LYS A 760 10.73 -9.77 -28.45
N LYS A 761 10.57 -8.60 -29.04
CA LYS A 761 11.60 -7.57 -29.07
C LYS A 761 11.31 -6.49 -28.04
N VAL A 762 12.37 -5.91 -27.48
CA VAL A 762 12.27 -4.81 -26.54
C VAL A 762 13.36 -3.79 -26.80
N LYS A 763 13.03 -2.50 -26.67
CA LYS A 763 14.02 -1.43 -26.68
C LYS A 763 14.59 -1.27 -25.27
N VAL A 764 15.90 -1.30 -25.14
CA VAL A 764 16.63 -1.07 -23.88
C VAL A 764 17.53 0.14 -24.04
N LEU A 765 17.32 1.17 -23.23
CA LEU A 765 18.21 2.32 -23.10
C LEU A 765 19.23 2.04 -22.00
N VAL A 766 20.49 1.93 -22.38
CA VAL A 766 21.60 1.58 -21.50
C VAL A 766 22.81 2.47 -21.82
N ASN A 767 23.37 3.13 -20.81
CA ASN A 767 24.52 4.04 -20.95
C ASN A 767 24.32 5.09 -22.07
N GLY A 768 23.11 5.65 -22.21
CA GLY A 768 22.78 6.65 -23.23
C GLY A 768 22.53 6.09 -24.64
N ILE A 769 22.55 4.76 -24.84
CA ILE A 769 22.35 4.12 -26.14
C ILE A 769 21.11 3.23 -26.10
N THR A 770 20.19 3.43 -27.04
CA THR A 770 19.04 2.53 -27.22
C THR A 770 19.43 1.33 -28.09
N ARG A 771 19.16 0.12 -27.60
CA ARG A 771 19.39 -1.15 -28.30
C ARG A 771 18.08 -1.92 -28.44
N GLU A 772 17.90 -2.63 -29.55
CA GLU A 772 16.76 -3.52 -29.74
C GLU A 772 17.20 -4.95 -29.44
N GLU A 773 16.67 -5.51 -28.35
CA GLU A 773 17.02 -6.84 -27.87
C GLU A 773 15.95 -7.85 -28.28
N LYS A 774 16.39 -9.02 -28.79
CA LYS A 774 15.52 -10.19 -28.93
C LYS A 774 15.52 -10.95 -27.62
N VAL A 775 14.37 -11.01 -26.97
CA VAL A 775 14.21 -11.71 -25.69
C VAL A 775 13.54 -13.05 -25.96
N SER A 776 14.17 -14.15 -25.55
CA SER A 776 13.62 -15.50 -25.69
C SER A 776 13.12 -16.06 -24.36
N LEU A 777 12.26 -17.07 -24.47
CA LEU A 777 11.94 -17.97 -23.36
C LEU A 777 13.24 -18.49 -22.74
N ASN A 778 13.33 -18.32 -21.42
CA ASN A 778 14.47 -18.73 -20.62
C ASN A 778 14.38 -20.23 -20.34
#